data_AF-B9FCV7-F1
#
_entry.id   AF-B9FCV7-F1
#
_cell.length_a   1.000
_cell.length_b   1.000
_cell.length_c   1.000
_cell.angle_alpha   90.00
_cell.angle_beta   90.00
_cell.angle_gamma   90.00
#
_symmetry.space_group_name_H-M   'P 1'
#
loop_
_entity.id
_entity.type
_entity.pdbx_description
1 polymer ?
#
loop_
_entity_poly.entity_id
_entity_poly.type
_entity_poly.pdbx_seq_one_letter_code
_entity_poly.pdbx_strand_id
1 'polypeptide(L)'
;MAALLFSAVVSAQLSTDFYDETCPDALDIIESAVRDAVSKESRMGASLLRLHFHDCFVNANIIQKFRVDADGSVKQVGCDGSVLLDDTAAITGEKNAKPNKNSLRGFEVVDDIKSQLEDACEQVVSCADILAVAARDSVVALGGPTWDVELGRRDGTTASLDAANNDLPPPTSDLADLIKSFSDKGLTASDMIALSGAHTIGQARCTNFRGRLYNETNLDATLATSLKPSCPNPTGGDDNTAPLDPATSYVFDNFYYRNLLRNKGLLHSDQQLFSGGSADAQTTAYATDMAGFFDDFRGAMVKMGGIGVVTGSGGQPAPRRGSGAPTRGSPHLGRVRELHRGEGRPAAEQEAAARGLLALLLPSHSGSFDFRVISADQCGGKACFIVDNHPLFDGEGTPQVLLLGTSGVEISAGLHWYLKHYCAAHVSWDKTGGAQLSSVPRPGSLPRLPSGGILIQRPVGWSYYQNAVTSSYSFAWWDWERWEKEIDWMALQGINLPLAFTGQEAIWQKVFQRYNISKSDLDDFFGGPAFLAWSRMANMHGWGGPLPQSWLDDQLALQKKILSRMYAFGMFPVLPAFSGNIPAALRSKFPSAKVTHLGNWFTVDSNPRWCCTYLLDASDPLFVEIGKLFIEEQIREYGGTSHVYSCDTFDENTPPLSDPNYISSLGAATFRGMQSGDDDAIWLMQGWLFSYDPFWEPPQMKALLHSVPVGRMIVLDLYAEVKPIWINSDQFYGVPYIWCMLHNFAADFEMYGVLDMVASGPIDARLSANSTMVGVGMSMEGIEQNPIVYDLMSEMAFHHRQVDLQVWVETYPTRRYGKSMVGLQDAWKILYQTLYNCTDGKNDKNRDVIVAFPDVEPFVIQTPGLYTSSSKTYSTKLSKNYIAVDASNDEYEHPHLWYDTDAVIRALELFLRYGDEVSDSNTFRYDLVDLTRQTLAKYANQVFVKIIESYKSNNVNQVSNLCQHFIDLVNDLDTLLASHEGFLLGPWLESAKGLARDKEQEMQYEWNARTQITMWFDNTKTKASLLRDYANKYWSGLLRDYYGPRAAIYFKYLILSMEKKEPFALEEWRREWISLTNNWQSDWKVFPTTATGDALNISRTLYKKYLHDADLIQPEGIIRLRNLKNTPW
;
A
#
# COMPACT_ATOMS: atom_id res chain seq x y z
N MET A 1 -38.93 -61.51 13.86
CA MET A 1 -39.35 -60.50 12.86
C MET A 1 -38.15 -59.62 12.57
N ALA A 2 -37.61 -59.75 11.36
CA ALA A 2 -36.47 -58.99 10.87
C ALA A 2 -36.93 -57.59 10.43
N ALA A 3 -36.17 -56.55 10.78
CA ALA A 3 -36.24 -55.26 10.13
C ALA A 3 -35.06 -55.20 9.14
N LEU A 4 -35.40 -55.22 7.85
CA LEU A 4 -34.49 -55.08 6.72
C LEU A 4 -33.88 -53.67 6.72
N LEU A 5 -32.57 -53.58 6.85
CA LEU A 5 -31.79 -52.42 6.44
C LEU A 5 -31.52 -52.56 4.93
N PHE A 6 -32.14 -51.70 4.13
CA PHE A 6 -31.74 -51.48 2.74
C PHE A 6 -30.37 -50.81 2.74
N SER A 7 -29.32 -51.54 2.37
CA SER A 7 -28.08 -50.94 1.91
C SER A 7 -28.33 -50.32 0.54
N ALA A 8 -28.47 -49.00 0.49
CA ALA A 8 -28.36 -48.26 -0.76
C ALA A 8 -26.92 -48.39 -1.26
N VAL A 9 -26.74 -49.01 -2.43
CA VAL A 9 -25.47 -49.04 -3.15
C VAL A 9 -25.31 -47.67 -3.81
N VAL A 10 -24.43 -46.82 -3.28
CA VAL A 10 -24.05 -45.56 -3.92
C VAL A 10 -22.88 -45.84 -4.87
N SER A 11 -23.10 -45.54 -6.15
CA SER A 11 -22.08 -45.57 -7.20
C SER A 11 -21.24 -44.29 -7.09
N ALA A 12 -19.94 -44.39 -6.81
CA ALA A 12 -19.06 -43.21 -6.76
C ALA A 12 -18.65 -42.81 -8.19
N GLN A 13 -19.07 -41.64 -8.65
CA GLN A 13 -18.68 -41.01 -9.91
C GLN A 13 -17.81 -39.79 -9.56
N LEU A 14 -16.85 -39.40 -10.43
CA LEU A 14 -16.13 -38.15 -10.20
C LEU A 14 -17.12 -36.99 -10.19
N SER A 15 -16.90 -36.02 -9.31
CA SER A 15 -17.76 -34.85 -9.17
C SER A 15 -16.94 -33.63 -8.76
N THR A 16 -17.37 -32.44 -9.14
CA THR A 16 -16.69 -31.19 -8.79
C THR A 16 -16.87 -30.81 -7.32
N ASP A 17 -17.88 -31.39 -6.65
CA ASP A 17 -18.27 -31.15 -5.26
C ASP A 17 -17.92 -32.33 -4.33
N PHE A 18 -17.05 -33.25 -4.76
CA PHE A 18 -16.78 -34.51 -4.05
C PHE A 18 -16.31 -34.32 -2.60
N TYR A 19 -15.58 -33.24 -2.32
CA TYR A 19 -15.05 -32.94 -0.98
C TYR A 19 -15.86 -31.91 -0.21
N ASP A 20 -16.90 -31.30 -0.78
CA ASP A 20 -17.64 -30.17 -0.17
C ASP A 20 -18.22 -30.50 1.21
N GLU A 21 -18.63 -31.75 1.43
CA GLU A 21 -19.13 -32.21 2.74
C GLU A 21 -18.05 -32.85 3.61
N THR A 22 -17.05 -33.50 3.00
CA THR A 22 -16.10 -34.38 3.70
C THR A 22 -14.79 -33.71 4.07
N CYS A 23 -14.36 -32.73 3.27
CA CYS A 23 -13.26 -31.82 3.54
C CYS A 23 -13.54 -30.48 2.84
N PRO A 24 -14.41 -29.62 3.41
CA PRO A 24 -14.87 -28.40 2.75
C PRO A 24 -13.74 -27.46 2.34
N ASP A 25 -12.64 -27.46 3.11
CA ASP A 25 -11.48 -26.59 2.88
C ASP A 25 -10.43 -27.24 1.93
N ALA A 26 -10.69 -28.42 1.36
CA ALA A 26 -9.71 -29.18 0.58
C ALA A 26 -9.14 -28.39 -0.60
N LEU A 27 -10.03 -27.82 -1.43
CA LEU A 27 -9.63 -27.07 -2.62
C LEU A 27 -8.90 -25.78 -2.25
N ASP A 28 -9.34 -25.11 -1.18
CA ASP A 28 -8.71 -23.88 -0.69
C ASP A 28 -7.29 -24.14 -0.15
N ILE A 29 -7.09 -25.27 0.56
CA ILE A 29 -5.76 -25.68 1.06
C ILE A 29 -4.81 -25.98 -0.11
N ILE A 30 -5.28 -26.75 -1.11
CA ILE A 30 -4.47 -27.06 -2.29
C ILE A 30 -4.14 -25.78 -3.06
N GLU A 31 -5.13 -24.91 -3.30
CA GLU A 31 -4.95 -23.66 -4.03
C GLU A 31 -3.94 -22.74 -3.33
N SER A 32 -4.07 -22.59 -2.00
CA SER A 32 -3.16 -21.76 -1.21
C SER A 32 -1.72 -22.26 -1.29
N ALA A 33 -1.51 -23.55 -1.04
CA ALA A 33 -0.17 -24.14 -1.04
C ALA A 33 0.46 -24.14 -2.45
N VAL A 34 -0.34 -24.28 -3.51
CA VAL A 34 0.11 -24.16 -4.90
C VAL A 34 0.49 -22.72 -5.22
N ARG A 35 -0.35 -21.74 -4.88
CA ARG A 35 -0.04 -20.31 -5.08
C ARG A 35 1.23 -19.91 -4.33
N ASP A 36 1.45 -20.43 -3.12
CA ASP A 36 2.67 -20.23 -2.35
C ASP A 36 3.89 -20.83 -3.03
N ALA A 37 3.78 -22.06 -3.54
CA ALA A 37 4.86 -22.71 -4.26
C ALA A 37 5.21 -21.98 -5.56
N VAL A 38 4.20 -21.50 -6.29
CA VAL A 38 4.35 -20.74 -7.54
C VAL A 38 4.90 -19.34 -7.30
N SER A 39 4.50 -18.65 -6.23
CA SER A 39 5.04 -17.31 -5.91
C SER A 39 6.50 -17.36 -5.47
N LYS A 40 6.91 -18.40 -4.73
CA LYS A 40 8.32 -18.65 -4.38
C LYS A 40 9.18 -18.98 -5.59
N GLU A 41 8.63 -19.77 -6.52
CA GLU A 41 9.30 -20.11 -7.78
C GLU A 41 8.27 -20.26 -8.90
N SER A 42 8.14 -19.29 -9.80
CA SER A 42 7.09 -19.30 -10.85
C SER A 42 7.16 -20.54 -11.75
N ARG A 43 8.36 -21.11 -11.92
CA ARG A 43 8.57 -22.36 -12.66
C ARG A 43 7.93 -23.57 -11.96
N MET A 44 7.63 -23.50 -10.66
CA MET A 44 6.97 -24.56 -9.91
C MET A 44 5.57 -24.82 -10.44
N GLY A 45 4.85 -23.80 -10.91
CA GLY A 45 3.52 -23.98 -11.51
C GLY A 45 3.58 -24.83 -12.78
N ALA A 46 4.55 -24.57 -13.65
CA ALA A 46 4.81 -25.43 -14.80
C ALA A 46 5.21 -26.86 -14.40
N SER A 47 5.78 -27.04 -13.20
CA SER A 47 6.24 -28.34 -12.72
C SER A 47 5.10 -29.18 -12.17
N LEU A 48 4.20 -28.57 -11.40
CA LEU A 48 2.97 -29.20 -10.89
C LEU A 48 1.99 -29.52 -12.02
N LEU A 49 1.83 -28.61 -13.00
CA LEU A 49 1.07 -28.87 -14.22
C LEU A 49 1.60 -30.10 -14.96
N ARG A 50 2.92 -30.19 -15.12
CA ARG A 50 3.57 -31.34 -15.76
C ARG A 50 3.48 -32.61 -14.91
N LEU A 51 3.51 -32.50 -13.59
CA LEU A 51 3.41 -33.64 -12.68
C LEU A 51 2.06 -34.37 -12.85
N HIS A 52 0.96 -33.61 -12.99
CA HIS A 52 -0.35 -34.18 -13.31
C HIS A 52 -0.41 -34.82 -14.70
N PHE A 53 0.18 -34.22 -15.74
CA PHE A 53 0.29 -34.86 -17.07
C PHE A 53 1.00 -36.21 -16.99
N HIS A 54 2.12 -36.28 -16.26
CA HIS A 54 2.89 -37.50 -16.10
C HIS A 54 2.16 -38.57 -15.28
N ASP A 55 1.36 -38.18 -14.28
CA ASP A 55 0.50 -39.11 -13.54
C ASP A 55 -0.62 -39.70 -14.40
N CYS A 56 -1.23 -38.87 -15.26
CA CYS A 56 -2.35 -39.28 -16.10
C CYS A 56 -1.96 -40.12 -17.32
N PHE A 57 -0.77 -39.89 -17.89
CA PHE A 57 -0.35 -40.56 -19.12
C PHE A 57 0.23 -41.96 -18.89
N VAL A 58 0.62 -42.33 -17.68
CA VAL A 58 1.27 -43.62 -17.41
C VAL A 58 0.24 -44.69 -17.04
N ASN A 59 0.43 -45.91 -17.58
CA ASN A 59 -0.50 -47.02 -17.42
C ASN A 59 -1.91 -46.67 -17.93
N ALA A 60 -2.07 -45.92 -19.01
CA ALA A 60 -3.39 -45.56 -19.53
C ALA A 60 -3.54 -46.02 -20.98
N ASN A 61 -4.14 -47.17 -21.25
CA ASN A 61 -4.35 -47.65 -22.62
C ASN A 61 -5.83 -47.95 -22.87
N ILE A 62 -6.43 -47.38 -23.92
CA ILE A 62 -7.85 -47.59 -24.27
C ILE A 62 -8.18 -49.08 -24.49
N ILE A 63 -7.18 -49.89 -24.86
CA ILE A 63 -7.32 -51.33 -25.13
C ILE A 63 -7.41 -52.17 -23.83
N GLN A 64 -7.03 -51.63 -22.66
CA GLN A 64 -7.02 -52.36 -21.37
C GLN A 64 -8.15 -51.95 -20.42
N LYS A 65 -9.37 -51.72 -20.92
CA LYS A 65 -10.51 -51.34 -20.05
C LYS A 65 -10.90 -52.34 -18.94
N PHE A 66 -10.32 -53.54 -18.88
CA PHE A 66 -10.46 -54.48 -17.75
C PHE A 66 -9.21 -55.33 -17.56
N ARG A 67 -8.36 -54.98 -16.59
CA ARG A 67 -7.41 -55.93 -15.97
C ARG A 67 -8.00 -56.33 -14.62
N VAL A 68 -8.53 -57.55 -14.56
CA VAL A 68 -8.98 -58.19 -13.32
C VAL A 68 -7.83 -59.07 -12.86
N ASP A 69 -7.29 -58.80 -11.67
CA ASP A 69 -6.27 -59.66 -11.07
C ASP A 69 -6.90 -61.03 -10.69
N ALA A 70 -6.08 -62.04 -10.42
CA ALA A 70 -6.54 -63.40 -10.13
C ALA A 70 -7.47 -63.51 -8.89
N ASP A 71 -7.61 -62.43 -8.12
CA ASP A 71 -8.48 -62.29 -6.95
C ASP A 71 -9.80 -61.54 -7.22
N GLY A 72 -10.05 -61.05 -8.43
CA GLY A 72 -11.27 -60.34 -8.79
C GLY A 72 -11.25 -58.83 -8.57
N SER A 73 -10.12 -58.24 -8.15
CA SER A 73 -9.99 -56.78 -7.98
C SER A 73 -9.77 -56.06 -9.33
N VAL A 74 -10.36 -54.86 -9.46
CA VAL A 74 -10.20 -53.97 -10.63
C VAL A 74 -9.18 -52.89 -10.26
N LYS A 75 -8.07 -52.81 -11.00
CA LYS A 75 -7.08 -51.73 -10.84
C LYS A 75 -7.55 -50.43 -11.51
N GLN A 76 -7.30 -49.29 -10.86
CA GLN A 76 -7.30 -47.96 -11.49
C GLN A 76 -6.05 -47.84 -12.37
N VAL A 77 -6.17 -47.23 -13.55
CA VAL A 77 -5.17 -47.35 -14.64
C VAL A 77 -5.00 -45.98 -15.30
N GLY A 78 -4.39 -45.02 -14.60
CA GLY A 78 -4.17 -43.61 -14.99
C GLY A 78 -4.76 -42.59 -13.98
N CYS A 79 -4.08 -41.45 -13.81
CA CYS A 79 -4.42 -40.37 -12.87
C CYS A 79 -4.68 -40.91 -11.44
N ASP A 80 -3.71 -41.62 -10.88
CA ASP A 80 -3.85 -42.35 -9.62
C ASP A 80 -2.76 -42.02 -8.60
N GLY A 81 -1.98 -40.94 -8.80
CA GLY A 81 -0.89 -40.56 -7.92
C GLY A 81 0.29 -41.55 -7.91
N SER A 82 0.32 -42.56 -8.80
CA SER A 82 1.38 -43.58 -8.84
C SER A 82 2.76 -42.98 -9.13
N VAL A 83 2.83 -41.83 -9.79
CA VAL A 83 4.08 -41.08 -10.03
C VAL A 83 4.74 -40.59 -8.74
N LEU A 84 3.97 -40.47 -7.65
CA LEU A 84 4.44 -39.99 -6.35
C LEU A 84 5.09 -41.08 -5.50
N LEU A 85 4.86 -42.36 -5.83
CA LEU A 85 5.39 -43.50 -5.08
C LEU A 85 6.92 -43.57 -5.20
N ASP A 86 7.59 -43.61 -4.05
CA ASP A 86 9.03 -43.79 -3.95
C ASP A 86 9.47 -45.26 -4.14
N ASP A 87 10.71 -45.43 -4.61
CA ASP A 87 11.34 -46.74 -4.69
C ASP A 87 11.51 -47.35 -3.29
N THR A 88 11.04 -48.58 -3.11
CA THR A 88 11.26 -49.37 -1.88
C THR A 88 11.77 -50.76 -2.24
N ALA A 89 12.09 -51.59 -1.24
CA ALA A 89 12.47 -53.00 -1.50
C ALA A 89 11.36 -53.82 -2.18
N ALA A 90 10.10 -53.37 -2.11
CA ALA A 90 8.94 -54.08 -2.66
C ALA A 90 8.31 -53.40 -3.89
N ILE A 91 8.60 -52.12 -4.13
CA ILE A 91 7.99 -51.31 -5.21
C ILE A 91 9.10 -50.59 -5.98
N THR A 92 9.12 -50.76 -7.29
CA THR A 92 9.89 -49.90 -8.21
C THR A 92 8.96 -48.80 -8.72
N GLY A 93 9.21 -47.57 -8.29
CA GLY A 93 8.47 -46.36 -8.62
C GLY A 93 8.75 -45.83 -10.03
N GLU A 94 8.10 -44.71 -10.37
CA GLU A 94 8.18 -44.09 -11.70
C GLU A 94 9.17 -42.92 -11.76
N LYS A 95 9.59 -42.37 -10.62
CA LYS A 95 10.48 -41.19 -10.54
C LYS A 95 11.82 -41.41 -11.27
N ASN A 96 12.27 -42.67 -11.36
CA ASN A 96 13.50 -43.05 -12.04
C ASN A 96 13.35 -43.45 -13.53
N ALA A 97 12.14 -43.33 -14.10
CA ALA A 97 11.93 -43.51 -15.54
C ALA A 97 12.70 -42.45 -16.35
N LYS A 98 13.12 -42.78 -17.57
CA LYS A 98 13.88 -41.86 -18.45
C LYS A 98 13.22 -40.48 -18.62
N PRO A 99 11.89 -40.34 -18.86
CA PRO A 99 11.26 -39.02 -19.00
C PRO A 99 11.08 -38.26 -17.67
N ASN A 100 11.19 -38.94 -16.54
CA ASN A 100 10.93 -38.40 -15.19
C ASN A 100 12.23 -38.01 -14.47
N LYS A 101 13.27 -38.82 -14.61
CA LYS A 101 14.53 -38.70 -13.89
C LYS A 101 15.20 -37.35 -14.15
N ASN A 102 15.49 -36.62 -13.05
CA ASN A 102 16.09 -35.28 -13.09
C ASN A 102 15.28 -34.29 -13.96
N SER A 103 13.95 -34.44 -13.95
CA SER A 103 13.04 -33.71 -14.82
C SER A 103 11.76 -33.31 -14.09
N LEU A 104 11.01 -34.28 -13.53
CA LEU A 104 9.88 -34.00 -12.65
C LEU A 104 10.36 -33.45 -11.30
N ARG A 105 9.58 -32.54 -10.72
CA ARG A 105 9.84 -31.85 -9.46
C ARG A 105 8.54 -31.27 -8.89
N GLY A 106 8.56 -30.79 -7.65
CA GLY A 106 7.36 -30.36 -6.94
C GLY A 106 6.74 -31.47 -6.10
N PHE A 107 7.46 -32.58 -5.87
CA PHE A 107 7.03 -33.66 -4.98
C PHE A 107 6.89 -33.14 -3.54
N GLU A 108 7.84 -32.31 -3.12
CA GLU A 108 7.87 -31.64 -1.83
C GLU A 108 6.67 -30.71 -1.61
N VAL A 109 6.14 -30.11 -2.69
CA VAL A 109 4.94 -29.28 -2.63
C VAL A 109 3.70 -30.16 -2.45
N VAL A 110 3.64 -31.29 -3.15
CA VAL A 110 2.56 -32.27 -2.97
C VAL A 110 2.59 -32.89 -1.58
N ASP A 111 3.76 -33.18 -1.02
CA ASP A 111 3.92 -33.68 0.35
C ASP A 111 3.44 -32.66 1.38
N ASP A 112 3.76 -31.38 1.18
CA ASP A 112 3.31 -30.29 2.05
C ASP A 112 1.79 -30.09 1.97
N ILE A 113 1.22 -30.03 0.75
CA ILE A 113 -0.23 -29.99 0.54
C ILE A 113 -0.90 -31.18 1.22
N LYS A 114 -0.36 -32.39 1.02
CA LYS A 114 -0.89 -33.60 1.61
C LYS A 114 -0.84 -33.54 3.14
N SER A 115 0.25 -33.04 3.72
CA SER A 115 0.35 -32.86 5.18
C SER A 115 -0.70 -31.88 5.70
N GLN A 116 -0.89 -30.74 5.04
CA GLN A 116 -1.90 -29.74 5.43
C GLN A 116 -3.32 -30.30 5.34
N LEU A 117 -3.61 -31.08 4.29
CA LEU A 117 -4.90 -31.74 4.13
C LEU A 117 -5.13 -32.85 5.15
N GLU A 118 -4.09 -33.63 5.51
CA GLU A 118 -4.20 -34.63 6.56
C GLU A 118 -4.44 -34.00 7.95
N ASP A 119 -3.89 -32.81 8.20
CA ASP A 119 -4.16 -32.02 9.41
C ASP A 119 -5.59 -31.45 9.43
N ALA A 120 -6.12 -31.07 8.27
CA ALA A 120 -7.48 -30.51 8.15
C ALA A 120 -8.57 -31.59 8.14
N CYS A 121 -8.35 -32.69 7.42
CA CYS A 121 -9.31 -33.75 7.14
C CYS A 121 -8.60 -35.09 6.88
N GLU A 122 -8.13 -35.70 7.98
CA GLU A 122 -7.36 -36.95 7.98
C GLU A 122 -7.97 -38.05 7.07
N GLN A 123 -7.15 -38.53 6.14
CA GLN A 123 -7.44 -39.61 5.19
C GLN A 123 -8.65 -39.39 4.28
N VAL A 124 -8.97 -38.13 3.97
CA VAL A 124 -10.10 -37.79 3.07
C VAL A 124 -9.66 -37.56 1.62
N VAL A 125 -8.71 -36.65 1.40
CA VAL A 125 -8.35 -36.19 0.05
C VAL A 125 -7.22 -37.03 -0.55
N SER A 126 -7.42 -37.56 -1.76
CA SER A 126 -6.41 -38.39 -2.44
C SER A 126 -5.26 -37.56 -3.02
N CYS A 127 -4.07 -38.14 -3.09
CA CYS A 127 -2.92 -37.52 -3.76
C CYS A 127 -3.17 -37.33 -5.27
N ALA A 128 -3.93 -38.25 -5.89
CA ALA A 128 -4.38 -38.12 -7.27
C ALA A 128 -5.22 -36.84 -7.51
N ASP A 129 -6.14 -36.52 -6.60
CA ASP A 129 -6.91 -35.27 -6.71
C ASP A 129 -6.08 -34.03 -6.36
N ILE A 130 -5.12 -34.14 -5.44
CA ILE A 130 -4.16 -33.05 -5.18
C ILE A 130 -3.41 -32.68 -6.46
N LEU A 131 -2.92 -33.65 -7.24
CA LEU A 131 -2.22 -33.38 -8.49
C LEU A 131 -3.13 -32.67 -9.52
N ALA A 132 -4.38 -33.10 -9.64
CA ALA A 132 -5.33 -32.52 -10.59
C ALA A 132 -5.68 -31.06 -10.25
N VAL A 133 -5.93 -30.77 -8.98
CA VAL A 133 -6.24 -29.43 -8.47
C VAL A 133 -4.99 -28.54 -8.54
N ALA A 134 -3.84 -29.06 -8.12
CA ALA A 134 -2.57 -28.32 -8.18
C ALA A 134 -2.17 -27.93 -9.60
N ALA A 135 -2.45 -28.77 -10.60
CA ALA A 135 -2.24 -28.42 -12.00
C ALA A 135 -3.13 -27.26 -12.45
N ARG A 136 -4.40 -27.23 -12.02
CA ARG A 136 -5.34 -26.15 -12.33
C ARG A 136 -4.92 -24.85 -11.67
N ASP A 137 -4.66 -24.88 -10.38
CA ASP A 137 -4.28 -23.69 -9.61
C ASP A 137 -2.93 -23.13 -10.07
N SER A 138 -2.01 -23.99 -10.53
CA SER A 138 -0.75 -23.56 -11.14
C SER A 138 -0.94 -22.77 -12.43
N VAL A 139 -1.88 -23.18 -13.28
CA VAL A 139 -2.21 -22.46 -14.53
C VAL A 139 -2.86 -21.11 -14.20
N VAL A 140 -3.81 -21.09 -13.27
CA VAL A 140 -4.47 -19.86 -12.82
C VAL A 140 -3.48 -18.88 -12.18
N ALA A 141 -2.60 -19.37 -11.30
CA ALA A 141 -1.57 -18.55 -10.64
C ALA A 141 -0.59 -17.91 -11.62
N LEU A 142 -0.41 -18.49 -12.82
CA LEU A 142 0.44 -17.95 -13.88
C LEU A 142 -0.37 -17.17 -14.95
N GLY A 143 -1.63 -16.84 -14.69
CA GLY A 143 -2.46 -15.99 -15.57
C GLY A 143 -3.27 -16.73 -16.64
N GLY A 144 -3.34 -18.05 -16.56
CA GLY A 144 -4.09 -18.90 -17.49
C GLY A 144 -5.54 -19.15 -17.07
N PRO A 145 -6.29 -19.95 -17.85
CA PRO A 145 -7.70 -20.21 -17.59
C PRO A 145 -7.91 -21.14 -16.39
N THR A 146 -9.04 -20.98 -15.70
CA THR A 146 -9.54 -21.95 -14.72
C THR A 146 -10.45 -22.99 -15.39
N TRP A 147 -10.59 -24.16 -14.77
CA TRP A 147 -11.58 -25.17 -15.14
C TRP A 147 -12.07 -25.93 -13.92
N ASP A 148 -13.23 -26.56 -14.08
CA ASP A 148 -13.83 -27.39 -13.05
C ASP A 148 -13.09 -28.73 -13.03
N VAL A 149 -12.35 -28.98 -11.96
CA VAL A 149 -11.64 -30.25 -11.76
C VAL A 149 -12.65 -31.25 -11.22
N GLU A 150 -12.89 -32.34 -11.94
CA GLU A 150 -13.68 -33.46 -11.43
C GLU A 150 -12.85 -34.22 -10.38
N LEU A 151 -13.41 -34.46 -9.19
CA LEU A 151 -12.71 -35.00 -8.01
C LEU A 151 -13.30 -36.35 -7.59
N GLY A 152 -12.56 -37.12 -6.80
CA GLY A 152 -12.94 -38.45 -6.33
C GLY A 152 -12.03 -39.57 -6.83
N ARG A 153 -10.83 -39.24 -7.33
CA ARG A 153 -9.82 -40.23 -7.73
C ARG A 153 -9.28 -40.95 -6.49
N ARG A 154 -8.81 -42.18 -6.66
CA ARG A 154 -8.12 -42.93 -5.59
C ARG A 154 -6.64 -43.08 -5.92
N ASP A 155 -5.85 -43.23 -4.85
CA ASP A 155 -4.41 -43.43 -4.97
C ASP A 155 -4.08 -44.88 -5.34
N GLY A 156 -3.22 -45.05 -6.33
CA GLY A 156 -2.71 -46.32 -6.82
C GLY A 156 -1.75 -46.95 -5.81
N THR A 157 -1.78 -48.28 -5.71
CA THR A 157 -0.88 -49.05 -4.82
C THR A 157 0.34 -49.63 -5.54
N THR A 158 0.46 -49.39 -6.84
CA THR A 158 1.57 -49.86 -7.69
C THR A 158 1.95 -48.79 -8.70
N ALA A 159 3.24 -48.72 -9.05
CA ALA A 159 3.75 -47.87 -10.12
C ALA A 159 4.37 -48.74 -11.24
N SER A 160 4.57 -48.18 -12.44
CA SER A 160 5.13 -48.91 -13.59
C SER A 160 6.22 -48.13 -14.30
N LEU A 161 7.47 -48.42 -13.92
CA LEU A 161 8.66 -47.87 -14.58
C LEU A 161 8.66 -48.12 -16.10
N ASP A 162 8.21 -49.31 -16.53
CA ASP A 162 8.17 -49.67 -17.95
C ASP A 162 7.09 -48.88 -18.70
N ALA A 163 5.90 -48.69 -18.13
CA ALA A 163 4.88 -47.87 -18.77
C ALA A 163 5.32 -46.40 -18.82
N ALA A 164 5.92 -45.86 -17.76
CA ALA A 164 6.46 -44.50 -17.76
C ALA A 164 7.51 -44.30 -18.88
N ASN A 165 8.34 -45.30 -19.17
CA ASN A 165 9.33 -45.22 -20.26
C ASN A 165 8.73 -45.31 -21.67
N ASN A 166 7.52 -45.86 -21.83
CA ASN A 166 6.94 -46.17 -23.14
C ASN A 166 5.73 -45.28 -23.50
N ASP A 167 4.98 -44.82 -22.50
CA ASP A 167 3.72 -44.10 -22.70
C ASP A 167 3.91 -42.59 -22.85
N LEU A 168 4.97 -42.04 -22.25
CA LEU A 168 5.26 -40.60 -22.24
C LEU A 168 6.02 -40.19 -23.52
N PRO A 169 5.50 -39.21 -24.29
CA PRO A 169 6.15 -38.78 -25.54
C PRO A 169 7.49 -38.08 -25.26
N PRO A 170 8.59 -38.47 -25.95
CA PRO A 170 9.87 -37.79 -25.83
C PRO A 170 9.88 -36.41 -26.52
N PRO A 171 10.77 -35.48 -26.12
CA PRO A 171 10.90 -34.16 -26.75
C PRO A 171 11.36 -34.21 -28.22
N THR A 172 11.73 -35.40 -28.71
CA THR A 172 12.21 -35.69 -30.07
C THR A 172 11.13 -36.33 -30.97
N SER A 173 9.88 -36.42 -30.54
CA SER A 173 8.79 -37.01 -31.32
C SER A 173 8.38 -36.16 -32.52
N ASP A 174 8.21 -36.80 -33.67
CA ASP A 174 7.59 -36.21 -34.86
C ASP A 174 6.06 -36.07 -34.68
N LEU A 175 5.41 -35.25 -35.51
CA LEU A 175 3.97 -34.96 -35.42
C LEU A 175 3.10 -36.23 -35.43
N ALA A 176 3.44 -37.24 -36.25
CA ALA A 176 2.69 -38.49 -36.32
C ALA A 176 2.78 -39.30 -35.02
N ASP A 177 3.95 -39.31 -34.37
CA ASP A 177 4.16 -40.00 -33.10
C ASP A 177 3.44 -39.29 -31.95
N LEU A 178 3.43 -37.94 -31.95
CA LEU A 178 2.66 -37.15 -31.00
C LEU A 178 1.16 -37.43 -31.12
N ILE A 179 0.60 -37.37 -32.35
CA ILE A 179 -0.82 -37.69 -32.58
C ILE A 179 -1.14 -39.11 -32.11
N LYS A 180 -0.27 -40.08 -32.41
CA LYS A 180 -0.46 -41.46 -31.98
C LYS A 180 -0.42 -41.60 -30.45
N SER A 181 0.58 -41.03 -29.79
CA SER A 181 0.75 -41.10 -28.32
C SER A 181 -0.48 -40.56 -27.58
N PHE A 182 -0.99 -39.40 -28.01
CA PHE A 182 -2.19 -38.80 -27.41
C PHE A 182 -3.47 -39.57 -27.78
N SER A 183 -3.58 -40.07 -29.02
CA SER A 183 -4.69 -40.91 -29.45
C SER A 183 -4.75 -42.24 -28.69
N ASP A 184 -3.61 -42.82 -28.31
CA ASP A 184 -3.54 -44.05 -27.49
C ASP A 184 -4.13 -43.80 -26.08
N LYS A 185 -4.19 -42.53 -25.64
CA LYS A 185 -4.86 -42.06 -24.40
C LYS A 185 -6.28 -41.55 -24.60
N GLY A 186 -6.79 -41.55 -25.83
CA GLY A 186 -8.15 -41.11 -26.17
C GLY A 186 -8.29 -39.61 -26.35
N LEU A 187 -7.17 -38.89 -26.50
CA LEU A 187 -7.12 -37.47 -26.80
C LEU A 187 -7.00 -37.26 -28.31
N THR A 188 -7.72 -36.28 -28.85
CA THR A 188 -7.68 -35.96 -30.27
C THR A 188 -6.40 -35.19 -30.63
N ALA A 189 -6.10 -35.06 -31.92
CA ALA A 189 -5.02 -34.17 -32.38
C ALA A 189 -5.24 -32.71 -31.93
N SER A 190 -6.51 -32.27 -31.83
CA SER A 190 -6.87 -30.95 -31.31
C SER A 190 -6.52 -30.80 -29.83
N ASP A 191 -6.86 -31.82 -29.02
CA ASP A 191 -6.53 -31.83 -27.59
C ASP A 191 -5.00 -31.85 -27.38
N MET A 192 -4.27 -32.58 -28.22
CA MET A 192 -2.79 -32.61 -28.19
C MET A 192 -2.17 -31.24 -28.49
N ILE A 193 -2.67 -30.53 -29.50
CA ILE A 193 -2.18 -29.19 -29.87
C ILE A 193 -2.49 -28.19 -28.75
N ALA A 194 -3.68 -28.25 -28.15
CA ALA A 194 -4.04 -27.44 -26.99
C ALA A 194 -3.13 -27.74 -25.79
N LEU A 195 -2.99 -29.01 -25.38
CA LEU A 195 -2.16 -29.40 -24.23
C LEU A 195 -0.68 -29.07 -24.41
N SER A 196 -0.18 -29.09 -25.65
CA SER A 196 1.19 -28.63 -25.94
C SER A 196 1.40 -27.14 -25.62
N GLY A 197 0.33 -26.35 -25.59
CA GLY A 197 0.32 -24.97 -25.11
C GLY A 197 0.74 -24.82 -23.65
N ALA A 198 0.74 -25.89 -22.84
CA ALA A 198 1.33 -25.88 -21.49
C ALA A 198 2.81 -25.47 -21.49
N HIS A 199 3.52 -25.63 -22.62
CA HIS A 199 4.90 -25.17 -22.80
C HIS A 199 5.03 -23.65 -22.95
N THR A 200 3.94 -22.89 -22.83
CA THR A 200 4.01 -21.42 -22.68
C THR A 200 4.68 -21.00 -21.37
N ILE A 201 4.75 -21.90 -20.39
CA ILE A 201 5.44 -21.69 -19.11
C ILE A 201 6.49 -22.79 -18.86
N GLY A 202 7.47 -22.48 -18.03
CA GLY A 202 8.48 -23.45 -17.59
C GLY A 202 9.74 -23.48 -18.45
N GLN A 203 10.61 -24.45 -18.16
CA GLN A 203 11.94 -24.54 -18.78
C GLN A 203 12.35 -25.99 -19.01
N ALA A 204 13.06 -26.23 -20.11
CA ALA A 204 13.64 -27.53 -20.45
C ALA A 204 15.16 -27.54 -20.29
N ARG A 205 15.71 -28.71 -19.96
CA ARG A 205 17.15 -28.95 -19.88
C ARG A 205 17.78 -29.05 -21.27
N CYS A 206 19.03 -28.62 -21.40
CA CYS A 206 19.81 -28.65 -22.64
C CYS A 206 19.82 -30.03 -23.30
N THR A 207 19.90 -31.12 -22.53
CA THR A 207 19.84 -32.47 -23.09
C THR A 207 18.57 -32.76 -23.91
N ASN A 208 17.47 -32.04 -23.66
CA ASN A 208 16.19 -32.24 -24.35
C ASN A 208 16.07 -31.46 -25.66
N PHE A 209 16.84 -30.38 -25.84
CA PHE A 209 16.79 -29.54 -27.05
C PHE A 209 18.11 -29.49 -27.83
N ARG A 210 19.21 -30.06 -27.32
CA ARG A 210 20.52 -30.07 -28.00
C ARG A 210 20.44 -30.64 -29.42
N GLY A 211 19.72 -31.75 -29.59
CA GLY A 211 19.55 -32.38 -30.89
C GLY A 211 18.99 -31.40 -31.92
N ARG A 212 17.92 -30.69 -31.55
CA ARG A 212 17.31 -29.63 -32.36
C ARG A 212 18.26 -28.46 -32.60
N LEU A 213 18.85 -27.92 -31.54
CA LEU A 213 19.73 -26.74 -31.58
C LEU A 213 20.89 -26.87 -32.58
N TYR A 214 21.41 -28.09 -32.78
CA TYR A 214 22.55 -28.32 -33.65
C TYR A 214 22.24 -29.05 -34.96
N ASN A 215 21.17 -29.84 -35.04
CA ASN A 215 20.90 -30.69 -36.20
C ASN A 215 19.70 -30.25 -37.03
N GLU A 216 18.86 -29.34 -36.54
CA GLU A 216 17.69 -28.84 -37.28
C GLU A 216 17.92 -27.45 -37.87
N THR A 217 17.31 -27.20 -39.03
CA THR A 217 17.45 -25.94 -39.79
C THR A 217 16.27 -24.98 -39.62
N ASN A 218 15.19 -25.42 -39.02
CA ASN A 218 13.96 -24.68 -38.71
C ASN A 218 13.94 -24.18 -37.25
N LEU A 219 15.08 -23.66 -36.78
CA LEU A 219 15.19 -22.92 -35.53
C LEU A 219 15.70 -21.52 -35.85
N ASP A 220 15.04 -20.49 -35.30
CA ASP A 220 15.42 -19.09 -35.47
C ASP A 220 16.91 -18.89 -35.14
N ALA A 221 17.66 -18.28 -36.07
CA ALA A 221 19.10 -18.16 -35.96
C ALA A 221 19.54 -17.34 -34.74
N THR A 222 18.74 -16.36 -34.32
CA THR A 222 19.02 -15.52 -33.17
C THR A 222 18.84 -16.32 -31.88
N LEU A 223 17.72 -17.04 -31.75
CA LEU A 223 17.47 -17.94 -30.62
C LEU A 223 18.53 -19.04 -30.55
N ALA A 224 18.86 -19.69 -31.67
CA ALA A 224 19.90 -20.71 -31.72
C ALA A 224 21.26 -20.18 -31.27
N THR A 225 21.62 -18.96 -31.69
CA THR A 225 22.88 -18.31 -31.28
C THR A 225 22.89 -18.03 -29.78
N SER A 226 21.76 -17.61 -29.21
CA SER A 226 21.63 -17.34 -27.76
C SER A 226 21.74 -18.59 -26.88
N LEU A 227 21.32 -19.77 -27.38
CA LEU A 227 21.30 -21.03 -26.62
C LEU A 227 22.61 -21.82 -26.67
N LYS A 228 23.43 -21.65 -27.72
CA LYS A 228 24.69 -22.40 -27.91
C LYS A 228 25.70 -22.23 -26.75
N PRO A 229 25.88 -21.04 -26.15
CA PRO A 229 26.79 -20.88 -25.02
C PRO A 229 26.37 -21.67 -23.78
N SER A 230 25.05 -21.78 -23.52
CA SER A 230 24.51 -22.50 -22.37
C SER A 230 24.26 -23.99 -22.65
N CYS A 231 24.34 -24.42 -23.92
CA CYS A 231 24.12 -25.81 -24.32
C CYS A 231 25.20 -26.30 -25.32
N PRO A 232 26.44 -26.62 -24.88
CA PRO A 232 27.52 -27.08 -25.75
C PRO A 232 27.25 -28.41 -26.50
N ASN A 233 27.92 -28.60 -27.65
CA ASN A 233 27.92 -29.82 -28.49
C ASN A 233 29.35 -30.41 -28.54
N PRO A 234 29.56 -31.75 -28.42
CA PRO A 234 28.57 -32.83 -28.30
C PRO A 234 28.13 -33.20 -26.89
N THR A 235 28.82 -32.72 -25.86
CA THR A 235 28.50 -32.99 -24.44
C THR A 235 28.83 -31.75 -23.60
N GLY A 236 28.17 -31.62 -22.44
CA GLY A 236 28.37 -30.51 -21.49
C GLY A 236 27.12 -29.64 -21.31
N GLY A 237 26.92 -29.16 -20.09
CA GLY A 237 25.78 -28.31 -19.73
C GLY A 237 24.41 -29.01 -19.79
N ASP A 238 24.35 -30.34 -19.65
CA ASP A 238 23.10 -31.11 -19.77
C ASP A 238 21.98 -30.63 -18.83
N ASP A 239 22.35 -30.13 -17.65
CA ASP A 239 21.44 -29.59 -16.63
C ASP A 239 21.09 -28.12 -16.81
N ASN A 240 21.77 -27.40 -17.71
CA ASN A 240 21.44 -26.00 -17.98
C ASN A 240 20.04 -25.93 -18.61
N THR A 241 19.22 -25.00 -18.12
CA THR A 241 17.85 -24.86 -18.57
C THR A 241 17.67 -23.67 -19.49
N ALA A 242 16.68 -23.77 -20.38
CA ALA A 242 16.21 -22.68 -21.22
C ALA A 242 14.68 -22.59 -21.16
N PRO A 243 14.10 -21.37 -21.18
CA PRO A 243 12.65 -21.19 -21.23
C PRO A 243 12.00 -21.88 -22.43
N LEU A 244 10.88 -22.57 -22.20
CA LEU A 244 10.07 -23.16 -23.27
C LEU A 244 9.39 -22.07 -24.13
N ASP A 245 8.98 -20.97 -23.48
CA ASP A 245 8.60 -19.72 -24.11
C ASP A 245 9.64 -18.62 -23.82
N PRO A 246 10.46 -18.21 -24.79
CA PRO A 246 11.45 -17.15 -24.59
C PRO A 246 10.86 -15.72 -24.51
N ALA A 247 9.58 -15.53 -24.84
CA ALA A 247 8.91 -14.23 -24.78
C ALA A 247 8.21 -14.00 -23.43
N THR A 248 7.54 -15.01 -22.88
CA THR A 248 6.70 -14.90 -21.66
C THR A 248 6.81 -16.13 -20.75
N SER A 249 8.04 -16.54 -20.42
CA SER A 249 8.37 -17.81 -19.72
C SER A 249 7.65 -18.13 -18.39
N TYR A 250 7.00 -17.13 -17.78
CA TYR A 250 6.31 -17.22 -16.49
C TYR A 250 4.84 -16.76 -16.57
N VAL A 251 4.31 -16.56 -17.77
CA VAL A 251 2.90 -16.19 -17.98
C VAL A 251 2.24 -17.25 -18.87
N PHE A 252 1.09 -17.75 -18.44
CA PHE A 252 0.32 -18.72 -19.21
C PHE A 252 -0.52 -18.00 -20.26
N ASP A 253 -0.02 -17.92 -21.50
CA ASP A 253 -0.66 -17.20 -22.59
C ASP A 253 -0.50 -17.94 -23.94
N ASN A 254 -0.79 -17.28 -25.06
CA ASN A 254 -0.67 -17.87 -26.40
C ASN A 254 0.65 -17.56 -27.13
N PHE A 255 1.65 -16.98 -26.45
CA PHE A 255 2.95 -16.68 -27.06
C PHE A 255 3.72 -17.92 -27.46
N TYR A 256 3.47 -19.08 -26.82
CA TYR A 256 3.97 -20.37 -27.27
C TYR A 256 3.71 -20.58 -28.77
N TYR A 257 2.46 -20.45 -29.20
CA TYR A 257 2.09 -20.61 -30.60
C TYR A 257 2.66 -19.52 -31.50
N ARG A 258 2.74 -18.27 -31.02
CA ARG A 258 3.41 -17.16 -31.74
C ARG A 258 4.90 -17.42 -31.96
N ASN A 259 5.55 -18.10 -31.02
CA ASN A 259 6.93 -18.53 -31.16
C ASN A 259 7.06 -19.63 -32.20
N LEU A 260 6.15 -20.60 -32.25
CA LEU A 260 6.16 -21.65 -33.28
C LEU A 260 6.07 -21.07 -34.70
N LEU A 261 5.20 -20.07 -34.93
CA LEU A 261 5.07 -19.36 -36.22
C LEU A 261 6.38 -18.68 -36.67
N ARG A 262 7.29 -18.41 -35.73
CA ARG A 262 8.58 -17.75 -35.95
C ARG A 262 9.76 -18.71 -35.89
N ASN A 263 9.50 -20.02 -35.93
CA ASN A 263 10.52 -21.07 -35.75
C ASN A 263 11.27 -20.95 -34.41
N LYS A 264 10.59 -20.51 -33.35
CA LYS A 264 11.15 -20.28 -32.01
C LYS A 264 10.66 -21.27 -30.95
N GLY A 265 10.03 -22.39 -31.34
CA GLY A 265 9.80 -23.47 -30.37
C GLY A 265 11.14 -23.94 -29.79
N LEU A 266 11.18 -24.46 -28.56
CA LEU A 266 12.44 -24.94 -27.96
C LEU A 266 12.71 -26.42 -28.30
N LEU A 267 11.72 -27.29 -28.12
CA LEU A 267 11.86 -28.74 -28.33
C LEU A 267 11.57 -29.14 -29.77
N HIS A 268 12.05 -30.29 -30.22
CA HIS A 268 11.69 -30.82 -31.54
C HIS A 268 10.18 -31.04 -31.66
N SER A 269 9.59 -31.70 -30.65
CA SER A 269 8.14 -31.92 -30.56
C SER A 269 7.31 -30.63 -30.66
N ASP A 270 7.80 -29.50 -30.14
CA ASP A 270 7.10 -28.22 -30.22
C ASP A 270 6.98 -27.72 -31.65
N GLN A 271 8.10 -27.73 -32.39
CA GLN A 271 8.12 -27.18 -33.75
C GLN A 271 7.40 -28.08 -34.75
N GLN A 272 7.18 -29.35 -34.41
CA GLN A 272 6.35 -30.24 -35.22
C GLN A 272 4.87 -29.81 -35.29
N LEU A 273 4.42 -28.94 -34.39
CA LEU A 273 3.07 -28.35 -34.47
C LEU A 273 2.97 -27.22 -35.51
N PHE A 274 4.11 -26.76 -36.04
CA PHE A 274 4.19 -25.79 -37.14
C PHE A 274 5.39 -26.10 -38.04
N SER A 275 5.24 -27.13 -38.87
CA SER A 275 6.27 -27.66 -39.77
C SER A 275 5.76 -27.99 -41.18
N GLY A 276 4.59 -27.45 -41.56
CA GLY A 276 3.91 -27.74 -42.83
C GLY A 276 2.96 -28.94 -42.76
N GLY A 277 2.50 -29.28 -41.54
CA GLY A 277 1.70 -30.47 -41.25
C GLY A 277 0.22 -30.15 -40.97
N SER A 278 -0.52 -31.15 -40.50
CA SER A 278 -1.95 -31.02 -40.18
C SER A 278 -2.24 -30.15 -38.94
N ALA A 279 -1.23 -29.83 -38.13
CA ALA A 279 -1.37 -29.01 -36.92
C ALA A 279 -1.28 -27.49 -37.21
N ASP A 280 -0.68 -27.09 -38.34
CA ASP A 280 -0.34 -25.70 -38.64
C ASP A 280 -1.54 -24.74 -38.56
N ALA A 281 -2.71 -25.18 -39.05
CA ALA A 281 -3.93 -24.36 -39.08
C ALA A 281 -4.41 -24.01 -37.67
N GLN A 282 -4.40 -24.97 -36.76
CA GLN A 282 -4.83 -24.79 -35.37
C GLN A 282 -3.79 -24.02 -34.56
N THR A 283 -2.49 -24.30 -34.76
CA THR A 283 -1.39 -23.52 -34.20
C THR A 283 -1.49 -22.04 -34.60
N THR A 284 -1.82 -21.76 -35.87
CA THR A 284 -2.03 -20.38 -36.35
C THR A 284 -3.24 -19.73 -35.69
N ALA A 285 -4.33 -20.48 -35.52
CA ALA A 285 -5.53 -19.97 -34.87
C ALA A 285 -5.24 -19.55 -33.42
N TYR A 286 -4.58 -20.40 -32.63
CA TYR A 286 -4.23 -20.09 -31.24
C TYR A 286 -3.24 -18.92 -31.12
N ALA A 287 -2.31 -18.76 -32.06
CA ALA A 287 -1.38 -17.63 -32.06
C ALA A 287 -2.10 -16.26 -32.19
N THR A 288 -3.28 -16.22 -32.81
CA THR A 288 -4.09 -15.00 -32.98
C THR A 288 -5.30 -14.91 -32.05
N ASP A 289 -5.74 -16.03 -31.47
CA ASP A 289 -6.90 -16.13 -30.59
C ASP A 289 -6.55 -16.81 -29.26
N MET A 290 -6.29 -15.99 -28.25
CA MET A 290 -5.96 -16.46 -26.90
C MET A 290 -7.17 -17.07 -26.20
N ALA A 291 -8.38 -16.55 -26.45
CA ALA A 291 -9.59 -17.06 -25.82
C ALA A 291 -9.92 -18.46 -26.35
N GLY A 292 -9.83 -18.65 -27.67
CA GLY A 292 -10.00 -19.97 -28.30
C GLY A 292 -8.95 -20.99 -27.80
N PHE A 293 -7.69 -20.58 -27.60
CA PHE A 293 -6.69 -21.44 -26.97
C PHE A 293 -7.09 -21.84 -25.55
N PHE A 294 -7.49 -20.88 -24.72
CA PHE A 294 -7.87 -21.14 -23.33
C PHE A 294 -9.09 -22.06 -23.21
N ASP A 295 -10.08 -21.89 -24.07
CA ASP A 295 -11.29 -22.74 -24.11
C ASP A 295 -10.98 -24.20 -24.49
N ASP A 296 -10.10 -24.40 -25.47
CA ASP A 296 -9.70 -25.76 -25.85
C ASP A 296 -8.72 -26.36 -24.83
N PHE A 297 -7.85 -25.56 -24.21
CA PHE A 297 -6.93 -26.00 -23.16
C PHE A 297 -7.69 -26.53 -21.94
N ARG A 298 -8.69 -25.80 -21.43
CA ARG A 298 -9.54 -26.29 -20.33
C ARG A 298 -10.26 -27.59 -20.68
N GLY A 299 -10.81 -27.68 -21.89
CA GLY A 299 -11.51 -28.88 -22.35
C GLY A 299 -10.59 -30.09 -22.42
N ALA A 300 -9.36 -29.90 -22.90
CA ALA A 300 -8.36 -30.95 -22.99
C ALA A 300 -7.82 -31.36 -21.61
N MET A 301 -7.64 -30.43 -20.67
CA MET A 301 -7.23 -30.71 -19.28
C MET A 301 -8.26 -31.54 -18.52
N VAL A 302 -9.56 -31.24 -18.68
CA VAL A 302 -10.65 -32.05 -18.10
C VAL A 302 -10.64 -33.47 -18.67
N LYS A 303 -10.54 -33.63 -20.00
CA LYS A 303 -10.43 -34.95 -20.64
C LYS A 303 -9.23 -35.74 -20.15
N MET A 304 -8.08 -35.06 -20.00
CA MET A 304 -6.85 -35.69 -19.51
C MET A 304 -7.00 -36.16 -18.06
N GLY A 305 -7.59 -35.35 -17.18
CA GLY A 305 -7.85 -35.74 -15.79
C GLY A 305 -8.87 -36.89 -15.64
N GLY A 306 -9.62 -37.22 -16.69
CA GLY A 306 -10.55 -38.35 -16.75
C GLY A 306 -9.94 -39.65 -17.31
N ILE A 307 -8.66 -39.67 -17.68
CA ILE A 307 -7.98 -40.85 -18.21
C ILE A 307 -7.88 -41.91 -17.11
N GLY A 308 -8.35 -43.14 -17.37
CA GLY A 308 -8.03 -44.29 -16.52
C GLY A 308 -8.86 -44.52 -15.25
N VAL A 309 -9.83 -43.64 -14.98
CA VAL A 309 -10.65 -43.67 -13.76
C VAL A 309 -11.75 -44.74 -13.86
N VAL A 310 -11.73 -45.75 -12.98
CA VAL A 310 -12.79 -46.77 -12.86
C VAL A 310 -13.61 -46.55 -11.59
N THR A 311 -14.93 -46.47 -11.72
CA THR A 311 -15.89 -46.29 -10.64
C THR A 311 -16.38 -47.66 -10.11
N GLY A 312 -15.95 -48.08 -8.92
CA GLY A 312 -16.35 -49.37 -8.32
C GLY A 312 -15.66 -49.75 -7.00
N SER A 313 -16.37 -50.49 -6.16
CA SER A 313 -16.10 -50.79 -4.74
C SER A 313 -14.79 -51.53 -4.43
N GLY A 314 -13.82 -50.85 -3.78
CA GLY A 314 -12.66 -51.51 -3.17
C GLY A 314 -11.75 -50.55 -2.39
N GLY A 315 -11.90 -50.50 -1.06
CA GLY A 315 -11.00 -49.79 -0.14
C GLY A 315 -11.74 -49.26 1.09
N GLN A 316 -11.43 -49.81 2.27
CA GLN A 316 -12.07 -49.51 3.58
C GLN A 316 -11.40 -48.32 4.30
N PRO A 317 -12.14 -47.47 5.04
CA PRO A 317 -11.60 -46.59 6.07
C PRO A 317 -11.59 -47.26 7.47
N ALA A 318 -10.51 -47.06 8.24
CA ALA A 318 -10.37 -47.52 9.63
C ALA A 318 -10.98 -46.51 10.65
N PRO A 319 -11.27 -46.91 11.91
CA PRO A 319 -12.39 -46.33 12.67
C PRO A 319 -12.04 -45.18 13.64
N ARG A 320 -13.01 -44.27 13.77
CA ARG A 320 -13.14 -43.13 14.71
C ARG A 320 -13.03 -43.51 16.20
N ARG A 321 -12.42 -42.61 17.00
CA ARG A 321 -12.83 -42.31 18.39
C ARG A 321 -12.68 -40.81 18.68
N GLY A 322 -13.78 -40.18 19.10
CA GLY A 322 -13.85 -38.73 19.32
C GLY A 322 -13.60 -38.29 20.77
N SER A 323 -13.37 -36.98 20.91
CA SER A 323 -13.84 -36.13 22.01
C SER A 323 -13.51 -34.68 21.64
N GLY A 324 -14.51 -33.80 21.65
CA GLY A 324 -14.38 -32.41 21.20
C GLY A 324 -13.59 -31.51 22.15
N ALA A 325 -13.01 -30.46 21.57
CA ALA A 325 -12.61 -29.21 22.21
C ALA A 325 -12.47 -28.11 21.12
N PRO A 326 -12.62 -26.81 21.46
CA PRO A 326 -13.03 -25.76 20.55
C PRO A 326 -11.90 -25.11 19.74
N THR A 327 -12.32 -24.44 18.68
CA THR A 327 -11.56 -23.63 17.70
C THR A 327 -10.40 -22.82 18.30
N ARG A 328 -9.19 -23.03 17.77
CA ARG A 328 -7.99 -22.25 18.13
C ARG A 328 -7.67 -21.21 17.06
N GLY A 329 -7.94 -19.94 17.38
CA GLY A 329 -7.15 -18.84 16.85
C GLY A 329 -5.72 -18.90 17.42
N SER A 330 -4.80 -18.13 16.81
CA SER A 330 -3.41 -18.02 17.27
C SER A 330 -3.37 -17.80 18.80
N PRO A 331 -2.69 -18.67 19.59
CA PRO A 331 -2.69 -18.63 21.05
C PRO A 331 -2.23 -17.29 21.64
N HIS A 332 -1.49 -16.49 20.87
CA HIS A 332 -0.85 -15.24 21.31
C HIS A 332 -1.73 -13.99 21.17
N LEU A 333 -2.79 -14.01 20.35
CA LEU A 333 -3.78 -12.92 20.26
C LEU A 333 -4.81 -12.94 21.42
N GLY A 334 -4.88 -14.04 22.19
CA GLY A 334 -5.81 -14.21 23.30
C GLY A 334 -5.59 -13.20 24.43
N ARG A 335 -4.33 -12.91 24.79
CA ARG A 335 -3.99 -12.00 25.90
C ARG A 335 -4.34 -10.55 25.59
N VAL A 336 -4.10 -10.08 24.37
CA VAL A 336 -4.51 -8.73 23.92
C VAL A 336 -6.02 -8.59 24.05
N ARG A 337 -6.80 -9.55 23.52
CA ARG A 337 -8.26 -9.58 23.64
C ARG A 337 -8.76 -9.70 25.10
N GLU A 338 -8.02 -10.37 25.98
CA GLU A 338 -8.34 -10.46 27.41
C GLU A 338 -8.11 -9.13 28.14
N LEU A 339 -6.99 -8.44 27.89
CA LEU A 339 -6.73 -7.10 28.41
C LEU A 339 -7.83 -6.11 27.97
N HIS A 340 -8.25 -6.19 26.70
CA HIS A 340 -9.33 -5.37 26.15
C HIS A 340 -10.68 -5.56 26.85
N ARG A 341 -10.97 -6.79 27.33
CA ARG A 341 -12.19 -7.07 28.10
C ARG A 341 -12.09 -6.59 29.55
N GLY A 342 -10.89 -6.51 30.11
CA GLY A 342 -10.63 -6.06 31.48
C GLY A 342 -10.67 -4.53 31.66
N GLU A 343 -10.29 -3.78 30.62
CA GLU A 343 -10.18 -2.30 30.66
C GLU A 343 -11.35 -1.56 30.00
N GLY A 344 -12.34 -2.28 29.46
CA GLY A 344 -13.47 -1.69 28.74
C GLY A 344 -14.28 -0.71 29.60
N ARG A 345 -14.48 0.52 29.09
CA ARG A 345 -15.36 1.50 29.74
C ARG A 345 -16.79 0.98 29.82
N PRO A 346 -17.58 1.37 30.83
CA PRO A 346 -18.97 0.96 30.95
C PRO A 346 -19.76 1.26 29.67
N ALA A 347 -20.63 0.33 29.26
CA ALA A 347 -21.49 0.47 28.08
C ALA A 347 -22.20 1.84 28.02
N ALA A 348 -22.74 2.30 29.15
CA ALA A 348 -23.45 3.58 29.24
C ALA A 348 -22.57 4.80 28.92
N GLU A 349 -21.27 4.76 29.24
CA GLU A 349 -20.33 5.85 28.91
C GLU A 349 -20.06 5.90 27.41
N GLN A 350 -19.87 4.73 26.79
CA GLN A 350 -19.67 4.61 25.34
C GLN A 350 -20.90 5.00 24.54
N GLU A 351 -22.09 4.61 24.99
CA GLU A 351 -23.36 5.05 24.41
C GLU A 351 -23.56 6.56 24.54
N ALA A 352 -23.18 7.16 25.69
CA ALA A 352 -23.24 8.60 25.89
C ALA A 352 -22.26 9.35 24.98
N ALA A 353 -21.05 8.81 24.77
CA ALA A 353 -20.05 9.35 23.85
C ALA A 353 -20.57 9.40 22.39
N ALA A 354 -21.21 8.32 21.93
CA ALA A 354 -21.85 8.26 20.61
C ALA A 354 -23.06 9.21 20.48
N ARG A 355 -23.89 9.33 21.52
CA ARG A 355 -24.99 10.32 21.57
C ARG A 355 -24.47 11.76 21.50
N GLY A 356 -23.39 12.06 22.22
CA GLY A 356 -22.74 13.37 22.20
C GLY A 356 -22.22 13.73 20.81
N LEU A 357 -21.56 12.76 20.14
CA LEU A 357 -21.12 12.91 18.75
C LEU A 357 -22.30 13.21 17.82
N LEU A 358 -23.39 12.43 17.89
CA LEU A 358 -24.57 12.68 17.07
C LEU A 358 -25.16 14.08 17.33
N ALA A 359 -25.20 14.52 18.59
CA ALA A 359 -25.71 15.82 18.95
C ALA A 359 -24.86 16.97 18.38
N LEU A 360 -23.55 16.77 18.21
CA LEU A 360 -22.65 17.73 17.56
C LEU A 360 -22.78 17.69 16.03
N LEU A 361 -22.79 16.49 15.44
CA LEU A 361 -22.83 16.30 13.99
C LEU A 361 -24.19 16.68 13.38
N LEU A 362 -25.28 16.24 14.03
CA LEU A 362 -26.64 16.36 13.51
C LEU A 362 -27.66 16.63 14.64
N PRO A 363 -27.62 17.84 15.26
CA PRO A 363 -28.38 18.14 16.48
C PRO A 363 -29.88 17.86 16.38
N SER A 364 -30.50 18.16 15.22
CA SER A 364 -31.94 17.95 14.98
C SER A 364 -32.39 16.50 14.99
N HIS A 365 -31.45 15.55 14.92
CA HIS A 365 -31.74 14.11 14.82
C HIS A 365 -31.34 13.34 16.07
N SER A 366 -30.99 14.03 17.16
CA SER A 366 -30.56 13.41 18.43
C SER A 366 -31.57 12.40 18.99
N GLY A 367 -32.86 12.59 18.72
CA GLY A 367 -33.94 11.66 19.12
C GLY A 367 -34.28 10.58 18.09
N SER A 368 -33.68 10.61 16.89
CA SER A 368 -33.98 9.68 15.80
C SER A 368 -33.22 8.36 15.88
N PHE A 369 -32.20 8.27 16.75
CA PHE A 369 -31.32 7.11 16.88
C PHE A 369 -31.31 6.59 18.33
N ASP A 370 -31.38 5.27 18.50
CA ASP A 370 -31.05 4.60 19.75
C ASP A 370 -29.71 3.86 19.61
N PHE A 371 -28.90 3.88 20.66
CA PHE A 371 -27.53 3.36 20.68
C PHE A 371 -27.39 2.35 21.80
N ARG A 372 -26.81 1.18 21.51
CA ARG A 372 -26.54 0.16 22.53
C ARG A 372 -25.23 -0.56 22.30
N VAL A 373 -24.44 -0.72 23.37
CA VAL A 373 -23.27 -1.61 23.35
C VAL A 373 -23.72 -3.06 23.54
N ILE A 374 -23.23 -3.95 22.69
CA ILE A 374 -23.52 -5.38 22.70
C ILE A 374 -22.24 -6.21 22.90
N SER A 375 -22.41 -7.46 23.34
CA SER A 375 -21.28 -8.39 23.46
C SER A 375 -20.81 -8.88 22.09
N ALA A 376 -19.50 -9.15 21.96
CA ALA A 376 -18.93 -9.70 20.73
C ALA A 376 -19.53 -11.08 20.35
N ASP A 377 -20.09 -11.83 21.31
CA ASP A 377 -20.76 -13.11 21.03
C ASP A 377 -21.98 -12.93 20.12
N GLN A 378 -22.71 -11.81 20.25
CA GLN A 378 -23.81 -11.45 19.35
C GLN A 378 -23.32 -11.09 17.94
N CYS A 379 -22.03 -10.84 17.80
CA CYS A 379 -21.32 -10.57 16.56
C CYS A 379 -20.46 -11.76 16.10
N GLY A 380 -20.74 -13.00 16.54
CA GLY A 380 -19.95 -14.17 16.14
C GLY A 380 -18.50 -14.15 16.64
N GLY A 381 -18.25 -13.50 17.78
CA GLY A 381 -16.94 -13.39 18.43
C GLY A 381 -16.02 -12.31 17.85
N LYS A 382 -16.50 -11.46 16.93
CA LYS A 382 -15.74 -10.37 16.30
C LYS A 382 -16.28 -9.00 16.72
N ALA A 383 -15.47 -7.95 16.57
CA ALA A 383 -15.96 -6.59 16.67
C ALA A 383 -16.91 -6.29 15.50
N CYS A 384 -18.05 -5.66 15.78
CA CYS A 384 -19.06 -5.41 14.76
C CYS A 384 -19.98 -4.24 15.12
N PHE A 385 -20.72 -3.76 14.12
CA PHE A 385 -21.92 -2.96 14.33
C PHE A 385 -23.12 -3.54 13.57
N ILE A 386 -24.31 -3.24 14.09
CA ILE A 386 -25.60 -3.61 13.50
C ILE A 386 -26.43 -2.33 13.36
N VAL A 387 -26.98 -2.12 12.18
CA VAL A 387 -27.93 -1.04 11.90
C VAL A 387 -29.30 -1.67 11.61
N ASP A 388 -30.31 -1.35 12.42
CA ASP A 388 -31.66 -1.90 12.28
C ASP A 388 -32.75 -0.82 12.38
N ASN A 389 -33.94 -1.12 11.88
CA ASN A 389 -35.12 -0.32 12.14
C ASN A 389 -35.52 -0.47 13.61
N HIS A 390 -35.80 0.63 14.30
CA HIS A 390 -36.19 0.56 15.70
C HIS A 390 -37.56 -0.14 15.86
N PRO A 391 -37.68 -1.17 16.71
CA PRO A 391 -38.86 -2.05 16.74
C PRO A 391 -40.11 -1.36 17.30
N LEU A 392 -39.94 -0.30 18.09
CA LEU A 392 -41.03 0.48 18.68
C LEU A 392 -41.35 1.75 17.89
N PHE A 393 -40.81 1.91 16.69
CA PHE A 393 -41.08 3.11 15.89
C PHE A 393 -42.53 3.12 15.39
N ASP A 394 -43.31 4.09 15.88
CA ASP A 394 -44.73 4.27 15.62
C ASP A 394 -45.10 5.70 15.12
N GLY A 395 -44.16 6.64 15.10
CA GLY A 395 -44.39 8.03 14.66
C GLY A 395 -43.35 9.03 15.18
N GLU A 396 -43.65 10.34 15.07
CA GLU A 396 -42.77 11.40 15.59
C GLU A 396 -42.59 11.28 17.12
N GLY A 397 -41.34 11.26 17.57
CA GLY A 397 -40.97 11.22 19.00
C GLY A 397 -40.40 9.88 19.49
N THR A 398 -40.46 8.82 18.68
CA THR A 398 -39.75 7.54 18.93
C THR A 398 -38.53 7.40 18.00
N PRO A 399 -37.41 6.80 18.46
CA PRO A 399 -36.25 6.57 17.60
C PRO A 399 -36.64 5.73 16.37
N GLN A 400 -36.04 6.05 15.21
CA GLN A 400 -36.28 5.38 13.94
C GLN A 400 -35.28 4.26 13.66
N VAL A 401 -34.02 4.48 14.06
CA VAL A 401 -32.89 3.60 13.78
C VAL A 401 -32.29 3.13 15.11
N LEU A 402 -32.04 1.83 15.21
CA LEU A 402 -31.32 1.21 16.31
C LEU A 402 -29.90 0.87 15.84
N LEU A 403 -28.90 1.42 16.52
CA LEU A 403 -27.49 1.17 16.29
C LEU A 403 -26.92 0.33 17.45
N LEU A 404 -26.46 -0.87 17.13
CA LEU A 404 -25.80 -1.75 18.08
C LEU A 404 -24.32 -1.86 17.69
N GLY A 405 -23.42 -1.93 18.66
CA GLY A 405 -22.00 -2.15 18.36
C GLY A 405 -21.24 -2.72 19.53
N THR A 406 -20.09 -3.34 19.27
CA THR A 406 -19.24 -3.92 20.33
C THR A 406 -18.49 -2.87 21.16
N SER A 407 -18.42 -1.63 20.68
CA SER A 407 -17.85 -0.47 21.36
C SER A 407 -18.52 0.83 20.88
N GLY A 408 -18.23 1.95 21.54
CA GLY A 408 -18.64 3.28 21.11
C GLY A 408 -18.09 3.65 19.72
N VAL A 409 -16.89 3.20 19.37
CA VAL A 409 -16.33 3.32 18.01
C VAL A 409 -17.22 2.59 17.00
N GLU A 410 -17.64 1.35 17.28
CA GLU A 410 -18.43 0.60 16.29
C GLU A 410 -19.83 1.15 16.12
N ILE A 411 -20.40 1.66 17.22
CA ILE A 411 -21.67 2.38 17.18
C ILE A 411 -21.56 3.63 16.29
N SER A 412 -20.50 4.43 16.46
CA SER A 412 -20.25 5.63 15.65
C SER A 412 -19.96 5.28 14.18
N ALA A 413 -19.21 4.21 13.91
CA ALA A 413 -18.99 3.71 12.54
C ALA A 413 -20.30 3.24 11.89
N GLY A 414 -21.19 2.59 12.65
CA GLY A 414 -22.53 2.21 12.18
C GLY A 414 -23.42 3.41 11.86
N LEU A 415 -23.34 4.48 12.66
CA LEU A 415 -23.98 5.77 12.35
C LEU A 415 -23.44 6.33 11.03
N HIS A 416 -22.11 6.38 10.87
CA HIS A 416 -21.48 6.87 9.65
C HIS A 416 -21.88 6.05 8.43
N TRP A 417 -21.86 4.71 8.54
CA TRP A 417 -22.28 3.79 7.49
C TRP A 417 -23.72 4.05 7.04
N TYR A 418 -24.64 4.22 8.00
CA TYR A 418 -26.03 4.54 7.70
C TYR A 418 -26.17 5.90 6.99
N LEU A 419 -25.50 6.93 7.49
CA LEU A 419 -25.52 8.27 6.89
C LEU A 419 -24.96 8.23 5.45
N LYS A 420 -23.85 7.53 5.23
CA LYS A 420 -23.18 7.39 3.94
C LYS A 420 -24.01 6.62 2.91
N HIS A 421 -24.44 5.41 3.24
CA HIS A 421 -25.05 4.49 2.28
C HIS A 421 -26.57 4.63 2.14
N TYR A 422 -27.27 5.13 3.16
CA TYR A 422 -28.74 5.26 3.13
C TYR A 422 -29.20 6.71 3.01
N CYS A 423 -28.46 7.66 3.59
CA CYS A 423 -28.82 9.08 3.55
C CYS A 423 -28.01 9.89 2.51
N ALA A 424 -27.09 9.25 1.77
CA ALA A 424 -26.18 9.89 0.83
C ALA A 424 -25.43 11.11 1.44
N ALA A 425 -25.11 11.05 2.73
CA ALA A 425 -24.35 12.07 3.43
C ALA A 425 -22.84 11.80 3.33
N HIS A 426 -22.05 12.83 3.60
CA HIS A 426 -20.59 12.71 3.63
C HIS A 426 -20.03 13.51 4.80
N VAL A 427 -19.04 12.95 5.50
CA VAL A 427 -18.35 13.62 6.61
C VAL A 427 -16.85 13.68 6.29
N SER A 428 -16.28 14.87 6.31
CA SER A 428 -14.87 15.15 6.05
C SER A 428 -14.37 16.23 7.00
N TRP A 429 -13.08 16.54 6.96
CA TRP A 429 -12.52 17.65 7.73
C TRP A 429 -13.12 19.00 7.30
N ASP A 430 -13.24 19.94 8.23
CA ASP A 430 -13.80 21.27 7.93
C ASP A 430 -13.03 21.98 6.80
N LYS A 431 -11.70 21.82 6.76
CA LYS A 431 -10.86 22.40 5.71
C LYS A 431 -11.13 21.82 4.32
N THR A 432 -11.57 20.58 4.21
CA THR A 432 -11.88 19.90 2.93
C THR A 432 -13.35 20.04 2.53
N GLY A 433 -14.03 21.04 3.09
CA GLY A 433 -15.44 21.36 2.83
C GLY A 433 -16.39 20.93 3.95
N GLY A 434 -15.92 20.18 4.95
CA GLY A 434 -16.70 19.72 6.09
C GLY A 434 -17.70 18.61 5.74
N ALA A 435 -18.81 18.56 6.48
CA ALA A 435 -19.85 17.57 6.28
C ALA A 435 -20.95 18.06 5.30
N GLN A 436 -21.36 17.19 4.37
CA GLN A 436 -22.56 17.35 3.55
C GLN A 436 -23.68 16.52 4.20
N LEU A 437 -24.60 17.21 4.88
CA LEU A 437 -25.72 16.58 5.62
C LEU A 437 -27.11 16.96 5.08
N SER A 438 -27.16 17.78 4.02
CA SER A 438 -28.42 18.28 3.44
C SER A 438 -29.29 17.19 2.81
N SER A 439 -28.68 16.06 2.43
CA SER A 439 -29.38 14.87 1.92
C SER A 439 -30.05 14.04 3.02
N VAL A 440 -29.73 14.26 4.30
CA VAL A 440 -30.32 13.50 5.41
C VAL A 440 -31.79 13.91 5.60
N PRO A 441 -32.75 12.96 5.47
CA PRO A 441 -34.17 13.28 5.64
C PRO A 441 -34.49 13.80 7.04
N ARG A 442 -35.58 14.57 7.17
CA ARG A 442 -36.05 15.08 8.47
C ARG A 442 -36.37 13.92 9.44
N PRO A 443 -36.28 14.15 10.76
CA PRO A 443 -36.79 13.20 11.74
C PRO A 443 -38.22 12.75 11.41
N GLY A 444 -38.51 11.46 11.57
CA GLY A 444 -39.74 10.80 11.12
C GLY A 444 -39.66 10.20 9.70
N SER A 445 -38.71 10.63 8.87
CA SER A 445 -38.62 10.27 7.44
C SER A 445 -37.30 9.62 7.03
N LEU A 446 -36.45 9.23 7.99
CA LEU A 446 -35.21 8.50 7.71
C LEU A 446 -35.46 7.20 6.90
N PRO A 447 -34.56 6.83 5.96
CA PRO A 447 -34.71 5.64 5.13
C PRO A 447 -34.83 4.35 5.92
N ARG A 448 -35.81 3.51 5.57
CA ARG A 448 -36.00 2.19 6.19
C ARG A 448 -34.97 1.19 5.69
N LEU A 449 -34.48 0.35 6.60
CA LEU A 449 -33.56 -0.74 6.31
C LEU A 449 -34.34 -2.01 5.90
N PRO A 450 -33.72 -2.94 5.15
CA PRO A 450 -34.33 -4.23 4.85
C PRO A 450 -34.63 -5.04 6.12
N SER A 451 -35.56 -6.00 6.03
CA SER A 451 -35.96 -6.86 7.15
C SER A 451 -34.74 -7.62 7.70
N GLY A 452 -34.44 -7.43 8.99
CA GLY A 452 -33.29 -8.04 9.66
C GLY A 452 -32.07 -7.12 9.82
N GLY A 453 -32.15 -5.87 9.34
CA GLY A 453 -31.07 -4.88 9.46
C GLY A 453 -29.82 -5.25 8.66
N ILE A 454 -28.70 -4.63 9.03
CA ILE A 454 -27.39 -4.89 8.44
C ILE A 454 -26.41 -5.20 9.56
N LEU A 455 -25.63 -6.27 9.41
CA LEU A 455 -24.52 -6.62 10.29
C LEU A 455 -23.20 -6.45 9.52
N ILE A 456 -22.30 -5.61 10.04
CA ILE A 456 -20.96 -5.43 9.50
C ILE A 456 -19.93 -5.83 10.57
N GLN A 457 -19.18 -6.89 10.30
CA GLN A 457 -18.10 -7.36 11.16
C GLN A 457 -16.76 -6.83 10.66
N ARG A 458 -15.82 -6.54 11.56
CA ARG A 458 -14.45 -6.26 11.16
C ARG A 458 -13.72 -7.54 10.73
N PRO A 459 -13.00 -7.55 9.60
CA PRO A 459 -12.13 -8.65 9.22
C PRO A 459 -10.84 -8.70 10.06
N VAL A 460 -10.38 -7.55 10.57
CA VAL A 460 -9.17 -7.40 11.41
C VAL A 460 -9.50 -6.60 12.68
N GLY A 461 -8.69 -6.75 13.73
CA GLY A 461 -9.00 -6.16 15.04
C GLY A 461 -8.71 -4.66 15.13
N TRP A 462 -7.70 -4.19 14.40
CA TRP A 462 -7.15 -2.85 14.56
C TRP A 462 -7.41 -1.93 13.37
N SER A 463 -7.76 -0.69 13.69
CA SER A 463 -7.82 0.46 12.79
C SER A 463 -6.99 1.59 13.38
N TYR A 464 -5.78 1.72 12.86
CA TYR A 464 -4.75 2.65 13.32
C TYR A 464 -4.87 4.01 12.64
N TYR A 465 -4.50 5.09 13.33
CA TYR A 465 -4.50 6.45 12.79
C TYR A 465 -3.37 7.31 13.34
N GLN A 466 -2.80 8.13 12.44
CA GLN A 466 -1.73 9.13 12.60
C GLN A 466 -0.32 8.60 12.32
N ASN A 467 0.59 9.51 12.00
CA ASN A 467 2.02 9.35 12.03
C ASN A 467 2.59 10.14 13.22
N ALA A 468 3.78 9.79 13.70
CA ALA A 468 4.49 10.61 14.68
C ALA A 468 4.63 12.08 14.19
N VAL A 469 4.89 12.27 12.88
CA VAL A 469 5.10 13.60 12.29
C VAL A 469 3.82 14.39 12.02
N THR A 470 2.65 13.74 11.99
CA THR A 470 1.36 14.43 11.86
C THR A 470 1.17 15.47 12.97
N SER A 471 1.71 15.18 14.16
CA SER A 471 1.67 16.08 15.32
C SER A 471 2.34 17.42 15.10
N SER A 472 3.26 17.50 14.14
CA SER A 472 3.93 18.74 13.77
C SER A 472 3.23 19.38 12.57
N TYR A 473 2.93 18.64 11.51
CA TYR A 473 2.44 19.24 10.25
C TYR A 473 0.96 19.62 10.24
N SER A 474 0.13 19.04 11.09
CA SER A 474 -1.31 19.31 11.08
C SER A 474 -1.85 19.85 12.40
N PHE A 475 -1.43 19.29 13.54
CA PHE A 475 -2.06 19.59 14.83
C PHE A 475 -1.17 20.22 15.88
N ALA A 476 0.01 20.73 15.49
CA ALA A 476 0.88 21.50 16.39
C ALA A 476 0.16 22.67 17.05
N TRP A 477 -0.85 23.23 16.37
CA TRP A 477 -1.58 24.42 16.82
C TRP A 477 -3.05 24.15 17.18
N TRP A 478 -3.44 22.90 17.39
CA TRP A 478 -4.82 22.57 17.73
C TRP A 478 -5.13 22.82 19.21
N ASP A 479 -6.28 23.41 19.44
CA ASP A 479 -6.92 23.46 20.74
C ASP A 479 -7.82 22.25 20.98
N TRP A 480 -8.57 22.27 22.09
CA TRP A 480 -9.51 21.21 22.41
C TRP A 480 -10.66 21.09 21.40
N GLU A 481 -11.20 22.22 20.91
CA GLU A 481 -12.36 22.19 20.02
C GLU A 481 -12.04 21.50 18.69
N ARG A 482 -10.84 21.75 18.15
CA ARG A 482 -10.37 21.05 16.96
C ARG A 482 -10.07 19.57 17.22
N TRP A 483 -9.50 19.23 18.38
CA TRP A 483 -9.25 17.85 18.79
C TRP A 483 -10.52 17.04 19.01
N GLU A 484 -11.55 17.63 19.60
CA GLU A 484 -12.85 16.99 19.82
C GLU A 484 -13.48 16.58 18.47
N LYS A 485 -13.46 17.47 17.48
CA LYS A 485 -13.89 17.15 16.11
C LYS A 485 -13.07 16.04 15.47
N GLU A 486 -11.75 15.99 15.70
CA GLU A 486 -10.92 14.93 15.14
C GLU A 486 -11.25 13.58 15.78
N ILE A 487 -11.45 13.52 17.10
CA ILE A 487 -11.78 12.26 17.79
C ILE A 487 -13.19 11.78 17.38
N ASP A 488 -14.14 12.70 17.17
CA ASP A 488 -15.44 12.37 16.63
C ASP A 488 -15.34 11.84 15.19
N TRP A 489 -14.52 12.47 14.35
CA TRP A 489 -14.23 11.95 13.00
C TRP A 489 -13.57 10.56 13.06
N MET A 490 -12.58 10.36 13.92
CA MET A 490 -11.95 9.05 14.17
C MET A 490 -12.98 7.99 14.53
N ALA A 491 -13.92 8.29 15.43
CA ALA A 491 -14.97 7.36 15.81
C ALA A 491 -15.92 7.02 14.64
N LEU A 492 -16.31 8.01 13.82
CA LEU A 492 -17.11 7.80 12.62
C LEU A 492 -16.38 6.94 11.56
N GLN A 493 -15.06 7.10 11.45
CA GLN A 493 -14.23 6.29 10.55
C GLN A 493 -13.86 4.91 11.10
N GLY A 494 -14.32 4.56 12.31
CA GLY A 494 -13.99 3.28 12.92
C GLY A 494 -12.55 3.16 13.39
N ILE A 495 -11.87 4.27 13.73
CA ILE A 495 -10.53 4.22 14.32
C ILE A 495 -10.61 3.79 15.78
N ASN A 496 -9.82 2.79 16.15
CA ASN A 496 -9.75 2.28 17.52
C ASN A 496 -8.33 2.22 18.10
N LEU A 497 -7.29 2.54 17.33
CA LEU A 497 -5.88 2.57 17.78
C LEU A 497 -5.17 3.87 17.35
N PRO A 498 -5.57 5.06 17.88
CA PRO A 498 -4.92 6.33 17.52
C PRO A 498 -3.64 6.59 18.33
N LEU A 499 -2.66 7.29 17.73
CA LEU A 499 -1.55 7.88 18.49
C LEU A 499 -2.05 9.00 19.43
N ALA A 500 -1.40 9.14 20.60
CA ALA A 500 -1.71 10.19 21.57
C ALA A 500 -0.42 10.74 22.22
N PHE A 501 0.32 11.55 21.48
CA PHE A 501 1.65 12.06 21.87
C PHE A 501 1.66 13.47 22.49
N THR A 502 0.50 14.14 22.55
CA THR A 502 0.37 15.52 23.03
C THR A 502 0.88 15.63 24.47
N GLY A 503 1.66 16.67 24.76
CA GLY A 503 2.14 16.98 26.11
C GLY A 503 3.22 16.06 26.69
N GLN A 504 3.79 15.13 25.91
CA GLN A 504 4.81 14.20 26.43
C GLN A 504 6.07 14.88 26.99
N GLU A 505 6.40 16.09 26.51
CA GLU A 505 7.52 16.89 27.02
C GLU A 505 7.33 17.23 28.52
N ALA A 506 6.08 17.38 28.99
CA ALA A 506 5.79 17.61 30.41
C ALA A 506 6.08 16.37 31.26
N ILE A 507 5.87 15.17 30.70
CA ILE A 507 6.25 13.91 31.34
C ILE A 507 7.78 13.80 31.41
N TRP A 508 8.48 14.09 30.31
CA TRP A 508 9.95 14.12 30.28
C TRP A 508 10.53 15.09 31.31
N GLN A 509 9.97 16.30 31.43
CA GLN A 509 10.39 17.25 32.44
C GLN A 509 10.30 16.65 33.86
N LYS A 510 9.20 15.99 34.20
CA LYS A 510 9.00 15.36 35.52
C LYS A 510 9.95 14.19 35.77
N VAL A 511 10.23 13.38 34.74
CA VAL A 511 11.20 12.29 34.82
C VAL A 511 12.60 12.85 35.08
N PHE A 512 13.06 13.81 34.28
CA PHE A 512 14.40 14.38 34.41
C PHE A 512 14.62 15.19 35.69
N GLN A 513 13.56 15.77 36.26
CA GLN A 513 13.63 16.39 37.60
C GLN A 513 14.10 15.40 38.68
N ARG A 514 13.77 14.10 38.57
CA ARG A 514 14.25 13.06 39.51
C ARG A 514 15.77 12.86 39.46
N TYR A 515 16.40 13.25 38.36
CA TYR A 515 17.84 13.22 38.15
C TYR A 515 18.52 14.56 38.48
N ASN A 516 17.83 15.48 39.15
CA ASN A 516 18.29 16.84 39.44
C ASN A 516 18.69 17.62 38.17
N ILE A 517 17.98 17.38 37.07
CA ILE A 517 18.04 18.18 35.85
C ILE A 517 17.00 19.30 35.99
N SER A 518 17.46 20.55 35.91
CA SER A 518 16.62 21.73 36.04
C SER A 518 15.82 22.00 34.76
N LYS A 519 14.85 22.91 34.82
CA LYS A 519 14.12 23.34 33.64
C LYS A 519 15.06 23.91 32.56
N SER A 520 15.99 24.78 32.95
CA SER A 520 16.94 25.41 32.01
C SER A 520 17.93 24.41 31.40
N ASP A 521 18.18 23.28 32.07
CA ASP A 521 19.00 22.21 31.49
C ASP A 521 18.31 21.51 30.30
N LEU A 522 17.00 21.73 30.10
CA LEU A 522 16.21 21.18 28.99
C LEU A 522 15.96 22.21 27.87
N ASP A 523 16.44 23.46 28.00
CA ASP A 523 16.18 24.53 27.02
C ASP A 523 16.73 24.20 25.62
N ASP A 524 17.80 23.39 25.55
CA ASP A 524 18.42 22.92 24.30
C ASP A 524 18.01 21.47 23.95
N PHE A 525 17.13 20.83 24.74
CA PHE A 525 16.73 19.44 24.51
C PHE A 525 15.49 19.35 23.61
N PHE A 526 14.42 20.06 23.97
CA PHE A 526 13.19 20.03 23.18
C PHE A 526 13.27 20.99 22.00
N GLY A 527 12.77 20.56 20.84
CA GLY A 527 12.44 21.46 19.74
C GLY A 527 11.29 22.41 20.08
N GLY A 528 11.08 23.43 19.24
CA GLY A 528 9.90 24.28 19.27
C GLY A 528 8.64 23.52 18.87
N PRO A 529 7.43 24.06 19.14
CA PRO A 529 6.17 23.34 18.96
C PRO A 529 5.98 22.68 17.58
N ALA A 530 6.37 23.36 16.51
CA ALA A 530 6.22 22.89 15.13
C ALA A 530 7.24 21.81 14.73
N PHE A 531 8.22 21.50 15.59
CA PHE A 531 9.34 20.60 15.30
C PHE A 531 9.44 19.43 16.29
N LEU A 532 8.46 19.30 17.17
CA LEU A 532 8.46 18.31 18.24
C LEU A 532 8.54 16.88 17.74
N ALA A 533 7.94 16.55 16.59
CA ALA A 533 8.00 15.18 16.05
C ALA A 533 9.44 14.71 15.84
N TRP A 534 10.26 15.49 15.13
CA TRP A 534 11.67 15.16 14.87
C TRP A 534 12.54 15.24 16.13
N SER A 535 12.16 16.07 17.10
CA SER A 535 12.83 16.08 18.41
C SER A 535 12.56 14.81 19.21
N ARG A 536 11.32 14.30 19.19
CA ARG A 536 10.92 13.04 19.85
C ARG A 536 11.58 11.83 19.21
N MET A 537 11.74 11.82 17.89
CA MET A 537 12.46 10.79 17.13
C MET A 537 13.99 10.97 17.13
N ALA A 538 14.50 11.90 17.96
CA ALA A 538 15.92 12.14 18.18
C ALA A 538 16.71 12.68 16.98
N ASN A 539 16.04 13.10 15.91
CA ASN A 539 16.69 13.69 14.74
C ASN A 539 17.28 15.08 15.03
N MET A 540 16.61 15.86 15.89
CA MET A 540 17.03 17.22 16.24
C MET A 540 16.79 17.59 17.70
N HIS A 541 17.39 18.68 18.15
CA HIS A 541 17.17 19.28 19.47
C HIS A 541 17.25 20.81 19.40
N GLY A 542 16.57 21.50 20.32
CA GLY A 542 16.64 22.96 20.51
C GLY A 542 16.05 23.85 19.39
N TRP A 543 15.95 23.37 18.15
CA TRP A 543 15.48 24.17 17.01
C TRP A 543 14.05 24.68 17.20
N GLY A 544 13.86 26.00 17.12
CA GLY A 544 12.59 26.68 17.36
C GLY A 544 12.16 26.81 18.83
N GLY A 545 12.90 26.19 19.76
CA GLY A 545 12.72 26.30 21.20
C GLY A 545 13.35 27.58 21.80
N PRO A 546 13.46 27.67 23.14
CA PRO A 546 13.02 26.68 24.14
C PRO A 546 11.50 26.66 24.33
N LEU A 547 10.96 25.56 24.86
CA LEU A 547 9.53 25.49 25.21
C LEU A 547 9.23 26.22 26.53
N PRO A 548 8.25 27.14 26.58
CA PRO A 548 7.86 27.79 27.82
C PRO A 548 7.10 26.80 28.73
N GLN A 549 7.05 27.09 30.04
CA GLN A 549 6.32 26.21 30.98
C GLN A 549 4.82 26.16 30.68
N SER A 550 4.25 27.29 30.23
CA SER A 550 2.85 27.36 29.80
C SER A 550 2.52 26.32 28.75
N TRP A 551 3.42 26.09 27.77
CA TRP A 551 3.25 25.05 26.76
C TRP A 551 3.15 23.66 27.40
N LEU A 552 4.09 23.31 28.29
CA LEU A 552 4.10 22.00 28.95
C LEU A 552 2.82 21.76 29.77
N ASP A 553 2.39 22.77 30.52
CA ASP A 553 1.21 22.69 31.38
C ASP A 553 -0.09 22.59 30.54
N ASP A 554 -0.23 23.44 29.52
CA ASP A 554 -1.41 23.49 28.64
C ASP A 554 -1.53 22.22 27.78
N GLN A 555 -0.42 21.72 27.22
CA GLN A 555 -0.42 20.49 26.42
C GLN A 555 -0.67 19.24 27.27
N LEU A 556 -0.18 19.20 28.52
CA LEU A 556 -0.52 18.13 29.45
C LEU A 556 -2.02 18.13 29.78
N ALA A 557 -2.61 19.31 29.99
CA ALA A 557 -4.06 19.43 30.23
C ALA A 557 -4.87 19.02 29.00
N LEU A 558 -4.43 19.40 27.80
CA LEU A 558 -5.05 19.00 26.53
C LEU A 558 -5.01 17.48 26.34
N GLN A 559 -3.85 16.84 26.57
CA GLN A 559 -3.70 15.39 26.46
C GLN A 559 -4.66 14.63 27.38
N LYS A 560 -4.87 15.10 28.61
CA LYS A 560 -5.84 14.45 29.53
C LYS A 560 -7.26 14.49 28.98
N LYS A 561 -7.66 15.57 28.28
CA LYS A 561 -8.97 15.64 27.60
C LYS A 561 -9.04 14.71 26.40
N ILE A 562 -7.99 14.67 25.57
CA ILE A 562 -7.87 13.77 24.41
C ILE A 562 -8.04 12.32 24.85
N LEU A 563 -7.25 11.87 25.82
CA LEU A 563 -7.31 10.51 26.35
C LEU A 563 -8.70 10.20 26.94
N SER A 564 -9.27 11.12 27.73
CA SER A 564 -10.62 10.93 28.30
C SER A 564 -11.68 10.68 27.22
N ARG A 565 -11.65 11.43 26.11
CA ARG A 565 -12.63 11.30 25.03
C ARG A 565 -12.39 10.04 24.20
N MET A 566 -11.13 9.70 23.90
CA MET A 566 -10.77 8.46 23.21
C MET A 566 -11.23 7.23 24.01
N TYR A 567 -10.94 7.20 25.32
CA TYR A 567 -11.41 6.13 26.21
C TYR A 567 -12.94 6.07 26.28
N ALA A 568 -13.63 7.22 26.32
CA ALA A 568 -15.08 7.25 26.33
C ALA A 568 -15.70 6.58 25.09
N PHE A 569 -15.02 6.57 23.94
CA PHE A 569 -15.45 5.81 22.75
C PHE A 569 -15.05 4.32 22.79
N GLY A 570 -14.16 3.92 23.70
CA GLY A 570 -13.55 2.59 23.71
C GLY A 570 -12.37 2.45 22.75
N MET A 571 -11.68 3.55 22.41
CA MET A 571 -10.42 3.51 21.68
C MET A 571 -9.26 3.09 22.59
N PHE A 572 -8.16 2.67 21.96
CA PHE A 572 -6.89 2.29 22.59
C PHE A 572 -5.79 3.29 22.18
N PRO A 573 -5.70 4.46 22.85
CA PRO A 573 -4.61 5.40 22.62
C PRO A 573 -3.24 4.76 22.77
N VAL A 574 -2.36 5.02 21.80
CA VAL A 574 -0.95 4.63 21.84
C VAL A 574 -0.13 5.75 22.46
N LEU A 575 0.51 5.45 23.59
CA LEU A 575 1.32 6.42 24.34
C LEU A 575 2.80 6.35 23.94
N PRO A 576 3.59 7.43 24.13
CA PRO A 576 5.01 7.38 23.85
C PRO A 576 5.76 6.46 24.83
N ALA A 577 6.98 6.06 24.47
CA ALA A 577 7.95 5.39 25.33
C ALA A 577 9.37 5.94 25.13
N PHE A 578 10.30 5.52 26.00
CA PHE A 578 11.70 5.93 25.92
C PHE A 578 12.45 5.17 24.82
N SER A 579 13.06 5.93 23.91
CA SER A 579 13.86 5.42 22.78
C SER A 579 15.38 5.55 22.99
N GLY A 580 15.84 6.09 24.12
CA GLY A 580 17.28 6.30 24.39
C GLY A 580 17.78 7.74 24.24
N ASN A 581 17.00 8.65 23.66
CA ASN A 581 17.38 10.06 23.50
C ASN A 581 17.41 10.80 24.85
N ILE A 582 18.52 11.48 25.16
CA ILE A 582 18.73 12.12 26.47
C ILE A 582 19.24 13.57 26.34
N PRO A 583 18.96 14.44 27.33
CA PRO A 583 19.52 15.79 27.36
C PRO A 583 21.02 15.76 27.70
N ALA A 584 21.77 16.74 27.19
CA ALA A 584 23.20 16.91 27.46
C ALA A 584 23.53 16.96 28.97
N ALA A 585 22.62 17.51 29.78
CA ALA A 585 22.77 17.60 31.23
C ALA A 585 22.83 16.22 31.92
N LEU A 586 22.16 15.19 31.38
CA LEU A 586 22.19 13.85 31.94
C LEU A 586 23.61 13.26 31.89
N ARG A 587 24.33 13.45 30.77
CA ARG A 587 25.74 13.05 30.64
C ARG A 587 26.64 13.73 31.68
N SER A 588 26.38 15.00 31.96
CA SER A 588 27.16 15.75 32.97
C SER A 588 26.92 15.23 34.39
N LYS A 589 25.69 14.76 34.69
CA LYS A 589 25.33 14.16 35.97
C LYS A 589 25.82 12.71 36.12
N PHE A 590 25.83 11.97 35.02
CA PHE A 590 26.23 10.56 34.96
C PHE A 590 27.42 10.38 34.02
N PRO A 591 28.64 10.81 34.41
CA PRO A 591 29.80 10.77 33.52
C PRO A 591 30.27 9.35 33.19
N SER A 592 29.84 8.33 33.95
CA SER A 592 30.10 6.92 33.67
C SER A 592 29.07 6.28 32.74
N ALA A 593 27.98 6.98 32.41
CA ALA A 593 26.96 6.47 31.50
C ALA A 593 27.54 6.31 30.09
N LYS A 594 27.20 5.20 29.44
CA LYS A 594 27.58 4.95 28.05
C LYS A 594 26.68 5.75 27.11
N VAL A 595 27.20 6.88 26.64
CA VAL A 595 26.48 7.79 25.76
C VAL A 595 27.23 7.94 24.46
N THR A 596 26.50 7.80 23.35
CA THR A 596 26.97 8.06 21.98
C THR A 596 26.23 9.26 21.39
N HIS A 597 26.59 9.64 20.16
CA HIS A 597 25.88 10.66 19.39
C HIS A 597 25.27 10.02 18.16
N LEU A 598 24.05 10.44 17.81
CA LEU A 598 23.48 10.17 16.49
C LEU A 598 24.20 10.97 15.40
N GLY A 599 24.01 10.54 14.14
CA GLY A 599 24.60 11.18 12.98
C GLY A 599 24.04 12.57 12.68
N ASN A 600 24.62 13.22 11.67
CA ASN A 600 24.05 14.46 11.15
C ASN A 600 22.71 14.19 10.47
N TRP A 601 21.67 14.90 10.91
CA TRP A 601 20.36 14.88 10.29
C TRP A 601 20.10 16.24 9.65
N PHE A 602 20.26 16.31 8.33
CA PHE A 602 19.94 17.45 7.44
C PHE A 602 20.50 18.86 7.81
N THR A 603 21.45 19.00 8.73
CA THR A 603 22.04 20.33 9.01
C THR A 603 22.93 20.83 7.88
N VAL A 604 22.90 22.14 7.67
CA VAL A 604 23.77 22.79 6.67
C VAL A 604 25.22 22.77 7.17
N ASP A 605 26.15 22.44 6.27
CA ASP A 605 27.58 22.31 6.54
C ASP A 605 27.93 21.27 7.63
N SER A 606 27.01 20.33 7.92
CA SER A 606 27.14 19.33 9.00
C SER A 606 27.38 19.96 10.37
N ASN A 607 26.76 21.12 10.63
CA ASN A 607 26.88 21.83 11.89
C ASN A 607 26.05 21.14 12.98
N PRO A 608 26.68 20.58 14.04
CA PRO A 608 25.98 19.78 15.05
C PRO A 608 25.11 20.60 16.02
N ARG A 609 24.90 21.89 15.75
CA ARG A 609 24.21 22.82 16.65
C ARG A 609 22.79 22.38 17.01
N TRP A 610 22.09 21.72 16.08
CA TRP A 610 20.65 21.40 16.21
C TRP A 610 20.33 19.92 15.95
N CYS A 611 21.32 19.06 15.72
CA CYS A 611 21.17 17.64 15.39
C CYS A 611 21.95 16.78 16.37
N CYS A 612 22.22 15.53 15.98
CA CYS A 612 23.37 14.82 16.52
C CYS A 612 23.22 14.56 18.03
N THR A 613 21.98 14.22 18.38
CA THR A 613 21.47 14.10 19.74
C THR A 613 22.23 13.04 20.52
N TYR A 614 22.21 13.17 21.85
CA TYR A 614 22.84 12.20 22.73
C TYR A 614 21.95 10.96 22.84
N LEU A 615 22.54 9.82 22.52
CA LEU A 615 21.89 8.51 22.64
C LEU A 615 22.50 7.74 23.82
N LEU A 616 21.67 7.36 24.78
CA LEU A 616 22.03 6.45 25.84
C LEU A 616 22.11 5.02 25.27
N ASP A 617 23.22 4.33 25.50
CA ASP A 617 23.43 2.97 25.03
C ASP A 617 22.49 1.99 25.76
N ALA A 618 21.87 1.08 25.01
CA ALA A 618 20.92 0.09 25.54
C ALA A 618 21.52 -0.89 26.57
N SER A 619 22.85 -1.04 26.61
CA SER A 619 23.54 -1.83 27.64
C SER A 619 23.76 -1.08 28.95
N ASP A 620 23.52 0.24 28.99
CA ASP A 620 23.65 1.02 30.20
C ASP A 620 22.45 0.77 31.15
N PRO A 621 22.68 0.51 32.45
CA PRO A 621 21.60 0.32 33.40
C PRO A 621 20.59 1.47 33.47
N LEU A 622 21.03 2.71 33.21
CA LEU A 622 20.15 3.88 33.19
C LEU A 622 19.09 3.80 32.10
N PHE A 623 19.33 3.05 31.03
CA PHE A 623 18.40 2.97 29.90
C PHE A 623 17.04 2.40 30.34
N VAL A 624 17.06 1.24 30.99
CA VAL A 624 15.85 0.58 31.50
C VAL A 624 15.24 1.37 32.65
N GLU A 625 16.06 1.97 33.52
CA GLU A 625 15.59 2.79 34.64
C GLU A 625 14.80 4.02 34.16
N ILE A 626 15.32 4.77 33.19
CA ILE A 626 14.64 5.94 32.62
C ILE A 626 13.37 5.52 31.89
N GLY A 627 13.43 4.44 31.09
CA GLY A 627 12.26 3.88 30.42
C GLY A 627 11.15 3.52 31.40
N LYS A 628 11.48 2.83 32.49
CA LYS A 628 10.55 2.50 33.57
C LYS A 628 9.88 3.75 34.15
N LEU A 629 10.70 4.72 34.55
CA LEU A 629 10.21 5.94 35.20
C LEU A 629 9.29 6.74 34.29
N PHE A 630 9.57 6.75 32.98
CA PHE A 630 8.71 7.42 32.01
C PHE A 630 7.32 6.78 31.93
N ILE A 631 7.23 5.46 31.84
CA ILE A 631 5.95 4.74 31.85
C ILE A 631 5.19 4.96 33.18
N GLU A 632 5.87 4.85 34.32
CA GLU A 632 5.26 5.08 35.64
C GLU A 632 4.74 6.52 35.80
N GLU A 633 5.45 7.51 35.25
CA GLU A 633 5.02 8.91 35.29
C GLU A 633 3.80 9.16 34.39
N GLN A 634 3.75 8.54 33.20
CA GLN A 634 2.56 8.57 32.35
C GLN A 634 1.34 7.97 33.05
N ILE A 635 1.47 6.78 33.63
CA ILE A 635 0.39 6.12 34.38
C ILE A 635 -0.09 7.02 35.52
N ARG A 636 0.83 7.66 36.25
CA ARG A 636 0.46 8.57 37.34
C ARG A 636 -0.30 9.80 36.85
N GLU A 637 0.12 10.40 35.73
CA GLU A 637 -0.48 11.61 35.21
C GLU A 637 -1.82 11.39 34.52
N TYR A 638 -1.94 10.29 33.79
CA TYR A 638 -3.13 9.97 32.98
C TYR A 638 -4.14 9.08 33.72
N GLY A 639 -3.70 8.37 34.78
CA GLY A 639 -4.55 7.50 35.60
C GLY A 639 -4.80 6.10 35.03
N GLY A 640 -4.22 5.79 33.86
CA GLY A 640 -4.32 4.50 33.18
C GLY A 640 -3.66 4.57 31.79
N THR A 641 -3.55 3.42 31.13
CA THR A 641 -3.02 3.31 29.76
C THR A 641 -3.86 2.29 28.99
N SER A 642 -3.54 2.10 27.71
CA SER A 642 -4.10 1.01 26.89
C SER A 642 -3.10 -0.13 26.71
N HIS A 643 -2.01 -0.10 27.49
CA HIS A 643 -0.82 -0.95 27.37
C HIS A 643 -0.06 -0.88 26.03
N VAL A 644 -0.46 -0.05 25.07
CA VAL A 644 0.24 0.10 23.78
C VAL A 644 1.13 1.34 23.81
N TYR A 645 2.42 1.13 23.54
CA TYR A 645 3.43 2.18 23.55
C TYR A 645 4.21 2.23 22.24
N SER A 646 4.61 3.41 21.82
CA SER A 646 5.41 3.63 20.62
C SER A 646 6.64 4.46 20.91
N CYS A 647 7.76 4.04 20.34
CA CYS A 647 8.99 4.83 20.27
C CYS A 647 9.89 4.29 19.15
N ASP A 648 10.54 5.18 18.42
CA ASP A 648 11.34 4.81 17.24
C ASP A 648 12.63 5.64 17.24
N THR A 649 13.73 5.04 17.71
CA THR A 649 15.04 5.71 17.83
C THR A 649 15.74 5.89 16.48
N PHE A 650 15.54 4.95 15.57
CA PHE A 650 16.28 4.81 14.31
C PHE A 650 15.43 5.17 13.09
N ASP A 651 14.42 6.00 13.31
CA ASP A 651 13.65 6.60 12.23
C ASP A 651 14.50 7.71 11.58
N GLU A 652 14.95 7.45 10.35
CA GLU A 652 15.94 8.26 9.62
C GLU A 652 17.27 8.49 10.39
N ASN A 653 17.60 7.61 11.34
CA ASN A 653 18.90 7.57 12.02
C ASN A 653 19.48 6.16 11.91
N THR A 654 20.73 6.04 11.48
CA THR A 654 21.39 4.74 11.37
C THR A 654 21.94 4.27 12.72
N PRO A 655 21.67 3.02 13.16
CA PRO A 655 22.31 2.46 14.35
C PRO A 655 23.84 2.46 14.24
N PRO A 656 24.57 2.63 15.37
CA PRO A 656 26.02 2.76 15.34
C PRO A 656 26.76 1.48 14.95
N LEU A 657 26.12 0.31 15.09
CA LEU A 657 26.70 -1.00 14.81
C LEU A 657 25.70 -1.88 14.06
N SER A 658 26.16 -2.55 13.00
CA SER A 658 25.36 -3.47 12.18
C SER A 658 25.33 -4.92 12.68
N ASP A 659 25.98 -5.23 13.81
CA ASP A 659 25.97 -6.56 14.41
C ASP A 659 24.54 -6.94 14.88
N PRO A 660 23.93 -8.01 14.34
CA PRO A 660 22.62 -8.50 14.79
C PRO A 660 22.50 -8.70 16.31
N ASN A 661 23.59 -9.06 17.02
CA ASN A 661 23.53 -9.22 18.48
C ASN A 661 23.37 -7.88 19.20
N TYR A 662 24.00 -6.83 18.69
CA TYR A 662 23.83 -5.47 19.20
C TYR A 662 22.39 -4.99 18.96
N ILE A 663 21.87 -5.17 17.74
CA ILE A 663 20.50 -4.78 17.37
C ILE A 663 19.46 -5.53 18.20
N SER A 664 19.65 -6.84 18.42
CA SER A 664 18.76 -7.62 19.28
C SER A 664 18.80 -7.16 20.74
N SER A 665 20.00 -6.86 21.27
CA SER A 665 20.16 -6.35 22.64
C SER A 665 19.50 -4.98 22.83
N LEU A 666 19.60 -4.12 21.82
CA LEU A 666 18.99 -2.81 21.74
C LEU A 666 17.45 -2.89 21.79
N GLY A 667 16.84 -3.67 20.88
CA GLY A 667 15.39 -3.89 20.88
C GLY A 667 14.89 -4.51 22.19
N ALA A 668 15.62 -5.48 22.75
CA ALA A 668 15.28 -6.11 24.03
C ALA A 668 15.41 -5.14 25.22
N ALA A 669 16.34 -4.18 25.20
CA ALA A 669 16.45 -3.17 26.27
C ALA A 669 15.32 -2.13 26.18
N THR A 670 14.98 -1.66 24.98
CA THR A 670 13.85 -0.77 24.72
C THR A 670 12.55 -1.39 25.23
N PHE A 671 12.26 -2.63 24.84
CA PHE A 671 11.07 -3.31 25.32
C PHE A 671 11.09 -3.56 26.83
N ARG A 672 12.23 -3.95 27.42
CA ARG A 672 12.35 -4.09 28.88
C ARG A 672 12.09 -2.79 29.63
N GLY A 673 12.51 -1.65 29.08
CA GLY A 673 12.18 -0.32 29.61
C GLY A 673 10.66 -0.15 29.74
N MET A 674 9.92 -0.44 28.67
CA MET A 674 8.45 -0.39 28.68
C MET A 674 7.85 -1.40 29.68
N GLN A 675 8.23 -2.67 29.55
CA GLN A 675 7.70 -3.78 30.34
C GLN A 675 7.92 -3.57 31.84
N SER A 676 9.02 -2.94 32.24
CA SER A 676 9.34 -2.73 33.65
C SER A 676 8.48 -1.67 34.34
N GLY A 677 7.81 -0.81 33.58
CA GLY A 677 6.79 0.12 34.07
C GLY A 677 5.35 -0.38 33.87
N ASP A 678 5.15 -1.30 32.93
CA ASP A 678 3.86 -1.92 32.61
C ASP A 678 4.05 -3.37 32.12
N ASP A 679 3.71 -4.35 32.97
CA ASP A 679 3.87 -5.78 32.66
C ASP A 679 3.10 -6.23 31.41
N ASP A 680 2.09 -5.46 30.98
CA ASP A 680 1.24 -5.74 29.83
C ASP A 680 1.62 -4.95 28.55
N ALA A 681 2.68 -4.13 28.61
CA ALA A 681 3.20 -3.33 27.50
C ALA A 681 3.37 -4.05 26.15
N ILE A 682 2.75 -3.51 25.11
CA ILE A 682 2.91 -3.87 23.70
C ILE A 682 3.64 -2.74 23.00
N TRP A 683 4.70 -3.06 22.26
CA TRP A 683 5.43 -2.08 21.46
C TRP A 683 4.85 -1.98 20.05
N LEU A 684 4.28 -0.81 19.71
CA LEU A 684 3.92 -0.43 18.36
C LEU A 684 5.09 0.33 17.71
N MET A 685 5.71 -0.29 16.70
CA MET A 685 6.94 0.22 16.07
C MET A 685 6.68 0.66 14.63
N GLN A 686 7.25 1.79 14.21
CA GLN A 686 7.21 2.21 12.81
C GLN A 686 8.15 1.35 11.95
N GLY A 687 7.64 0.84 10.83
CA GLY A 687 8.41 0.05 9.86
C GLY A 687 9.20 0.89 8.85
N TRP A 688 9.08 2.22 8.86
CA TRP A 688 9.69 3.13 7.88
C TRP A 688 11.20 2.94 7.73
N LEU A 689 11.90 2.75 8.85
CA LEU A 689 13.34 2.47 8.89
C LEU A 689 13.76 1.33 7.95
N PHE A 690 12.92 0.28 7.79
CA PHE A 690 13.20 -0.85 6.89
C PHE A 690 13.08 -0.51 5.40
N SER A 691 12.32 0.53 5.04
CA SER A 691 12.20 1.01 3.66
C SER A 691 13.15 2.16 3.34
N TYR A 692 13.57 2.92 4.34
CA TYR A 692 14.33 4.16 4.16
C TYR A 692 15.84 3.94 4.15
N ASP A 693 16.37 3.22 5.15
CA ASP A 693 17.81 3.10 5.37
C ASP A 693 18.32 1.73 4.86
N PRO A 694 19.24 1.70 3.88
CA PRO A 694 19.82 0.45 3.38
C PRO A 694 20.59 -0.35 4.44
N PHE A 695 20.84 0.22 5.62
CA PHE A 695 21.36 -0.49 6.79
C PHE A 695 20.54 -1.73 7.16
N TRP A 696 19.23 -1.69 6.98
CA TRP A 696 18.32 -2.74 7.45
C TRP A 696 18.20 -3.92 6.49
N GLU A 697 19.29 -4.67 6.35
CA GLU A 697 19.28 -5.95 5.66
C GLU A 697 18.50 -7.02 6.47
N PRO A 698 18.09 -8.16 5.84
CA PRO A 698 17.29 -9.19 6.50
C PRO A 698 17.82 -9.66 7.87
N PRO A 699 19.15 -9.85 8.11
CA PRO A 699 19.65 -10.23 9.43
C PRO A 699 19.39 -9.19 10.52
N GLN A 700 19.56 -7.90 10.23
CA GLN A 700 19.38 -6.79 11.18
C GLN A 700 17.89 -6.58 11.47
N MET A 701 17.06 -6.60 10.43
CA MET A 701 15.61 -6.53 10.57
C MET A 701 15.08 -7.67 11.45
N LYS A 702 15.48 -8.91 11.17
CA LYS A 702 15.09 -10.08 11.96
C LYS A 702 15.58 -9.99 13.41
N ALA A 703 16.80 -9.50 13.63
CA ALA A 703 17.34 -9.34 14.98
C ALA A 703 16.56 -8.34 15.84
N LEU A 704 16.09 -7.24 15.24
CA LEU A 704 15.24 -6.26 15.92
C LEU A 704 13.86 -6.87 16.20
N LEU A 705 13.21 -7.45 15.18
CA LEU A 705 11.86 -7.98 15.28
C LEU A 705 11.73 -9.16 16.26
N HIS A 706 12.76 -10.01 16.35
CA HIS A 706 12.79 -11.16 17.27
C HIS A 706 13.41 -10.82 18.64
N SER A 707 13.77 -9.56 18.90
CA SER A 707 14.25 -9.12 20.22
C SER A 707 13.14 -9.06 21.28
N VAL A 708 11.88 -9.10 20.85
CA VAL A 708 10.69 -8.99 21.68
C VAL A 708 9.86 -10.27 21.56
N PRO A 709 9.25 -10.76 22.66
CA PRO A 709 8.36 -11.93 22.58
C PRO A 709 7.23 -11.74 21.56
N VAL A 710 6.93 -12.79 20.79
CA VAL A 710 5.84 -12.78 19.80
C VAL A 710 4.52 -12.36 20.47
N GLY A 711 3.80 -11.42 19.84
CA GLY A 711 2.57 -10.84 20.37
C GLY A 711 2.76 -9.66 21.33
N ARG A 712 4.01 -9.26 21.62
CA ARG A 712 4.34 -8.05 22.40
C ARG A 712 4.94 -6.93 21.54
N MET A 713 5.00 -7.15 20.23
CA MET A 713 5.36 -6.16 19.22
C MET A 713 4.34 -6.20 18.09
N ILE A 714 3.98 -5.01 17.58
CA ILE A 714 3.20 -4.82 16.36
C ILE A 714 3.97 -3.83 15.49
N VAL A 715 4.20 -4.17 14.22
CA VAL A 715 4.87 -3.28 13.26
C VAL A 715 3.84 -2.51 12.44
N LEU A 716 4.06 -1.21 12.24
CA LEU A 716 3.31 -0.43 11.26
C LEU A 716 4.04 -0.54 9.91
N ASP A 717 3.47 -1.26 8.95
CA ASP A 717 3.97 -1.24 7.57
C ASP A 717 3.56 0.09 6.94
N LEU A 718 4.41 1.10 7.16
CA LEU A 718 3.98 2.51 7.20
C LEU A 718 3.57 3.07 5.85
N TYR A 719 4.06 2.50 4.74
CA TYR A 719 3.84 2.96 3.36
C TYR A 719 3.42 1.81 2.44
N ALA A 720 2.51 0.96 2.93
CA ALA A 720 2.21 -0.33 2.32
C ALA A 720 1.40 -0.23 1.00
N GLU A 721 0.80 0.92 0.71
CA GLU A 721 0.09 1.16 -0.55
C GLU A 721 1.03 1.41 -1.74
N VAL A 722 2.28 1.80 -1.49
CA VAL A 722 3.29 2.03 -2.55
C VAL A 722 4.51 1.12 -2.38
N LYS A 723 5.01 0.97 -1.15
CA LYS A 723 6.23 0.20 -0.81
C LYS A 723 5.97 -0.78 0.34
N PRO A 724 5.13 -1.80 0.14
CA PRO A 724 4.83 -2.80 1.17
C PRO A 724 6.06 -3.61 1.57
N ILE A 725 6.39 -3.58 2.86
CA ILE A 725 7.50 -4.36 3.44
C ILE A 725 7.05 -5.81 3.70
N TRP A 726 5.77 -6.03 4.04
CA TRP A 726 5.23 -7.36 4.37
C TRP A 726 5.49 -8.41 3.27
N ILE A 727 5.48 -8.01 2.00
CA ILE A 727 5.70 -8.87 0.83
C ILE A 727 7.13 -9.44 0.83
N ASN A 728 8.12 -8.61 1.15
CA ASN A 728 9.53 -8.96 1.02
C ASN A 728 10.18 -9.40 2.35
N SER A 729 9.40 -9.47 3.43
CA SER A 729 9.88 -9.78 4.79
C SER A 729 9.24 -11.03 5.39
N ASP A 730 8.66 -11.90 4.57
CA ASP A 730 7.92 -13.09 5.02
C ASP A 730 6.90 -12.74 6.13
N GLN A 731 6.07 -11.71 5.90
CA GLN A 731 5.12 -11.19 6.89
C GLN A 731 5.83 -10.73 8.19
N PHE A 732 6.87 -9.89 8.05
CA PHE A 732 7.72 -9.42 9.16
C PHE A 732 8.29 -10.58 10.01
N TYR A 733 8.68 -11.67 9.36
CA TYR A 733 9.23 -12.87 10.00
C TYR A 733 8.35 -13.42 11.14
N GLY A 734 7.02 -13.36 10.96
CA GLY A 734 6.03 -13.84 11.94
C GLY A 734 5.61 -12.84 13.02
N VAL A 735 6.12 -11.60 12.99
CA VAL A 735 5.68 -10.53 13.90
C VAL A 735 4.37 -9.91 13.37
N PRO A 736 3.35 -9.68 14.23
CA PRO A 736 2.13 -9.00 13.81
C PRO A 736 2.39 -7.61 13.21
N TYR A 737 1.64 -7.26 12.16
CA TYR A 737 1.73 -5.91 11.57
C TYR A 737 0.37 -5.32 11.22
N ILE A 738 0.35 -4.01 11.05
CA ILE A 738 -0.78 -3.23 10.54
C ILE A 738 -0.38 -2.72 9.16
N TRP A 739 -1.21 -3.00 8.16
CA TRP A 739 -1.05 -2.45 6.81
C TRP A 739 -1.46 -0.98 6.86
N CYS A 740 -0.54 -0.06 6.60
CA CYS A 740 -0.84 1.37 6.68
C CYS A 740 -0.70 2.06 5.33
N MET A 741 -1.62 3.00 5.08
CA MET A 741 -1.55 3.95 3.98
C MET A 741 -0.87 5.24 4.45
N LEU A 742 0.33 5.55 3.93
CA LEU A 742 1.02 6.81 4.23
C LEU A 742 0.38 7.96 3.45
N HIS A 743 0.27 7.80 2.13
CA HIS A 743 -0.32 8.71 1.16
C HIS A 743 0.36 10.08 1.05
N ASN A 744 0.37 10.87 2.12
CA ASN A 744 0.82 12.27 2.09
C ASN A 744 2.11 12.47 2.89
N PHE A 745 3.03 13.21 2.28
CA PHE A 745 4.25 13.72 2.89
C PHE A 745 4.07 15.20 3.25
N ALA A 746 4.44 15.58 4.47
CA ALA A 746 4.52 16.97 4.95
C ALA A 746 3.25 17.86 4.87
N ALA A 747 2.05 17.28 4.74
CA ALA A 747 0.81 18.03 4.48
C ALA A 747 0.87 18.88 3.19
N ASP A 748 1.63 18.46 2.17
CA ASP A 748 1.68 19.18 0.89
C ASP A 748 0.37 19.04 0.09
N PHE A 749 0.22 19.89 -0.94
CA PHE A 749 -1.01 20.00 -1.73
C PHE A 749 -0.78 19.49 -3.16
N GLU A 750 -0.90 18.19 -3.35
CA GLU A 750 -0.92 17.53 -4.66
C GLU A 750 -2.20 16.67 -4.75
N MET A 751 -2.92 16.73 -5.87
CA MET A 751 -4.03 15.80 -6.06
C MET A 751 -3.47 14.44 -6.50
N TYR A 752 -3.40 13.51 -5.57
CA TYR A 752 -2.66 12.26 -5.70
C TYR A 752 -3.41 11.11 -5.02
N GLY A 753 -3.21 9.89 -5.52
CA GLY A 753 -3.59 8.68 -4.83
C GLY A 753 -3.35 7.41 -5.66
N VAL A 754 -3.45 6.26 -4.98
CA VAL A 754 -3.35 4.93 -5.57
C VAL A 754 -4.58 4.12 -5.15
N LEU A 755 -5.77 4.55 -5.59
CA LEU A 755 -7.03 4.02 -5.04
C LEU A 755 -7.19 2.51 -5.26
N ASP A 756 -6.65 1.96 -6.34
CA ASP A 756 -6.66 0.51 -6.61
C ASP A 756 -5.94 -0.25 -5.49
N MET A 757 -4.73 0.19 -5.12
CA MET A 757 -3.94 -0.43 -4.04
C MET A 757 -4.57 -0.22 -2.67
N VAL A 758 -5.23 0.92 -2.44
CA VAL A 758 -5.98 1.14 -1.19
C VAL A 758 -7.19 0.20 -1.10
N ALA A 759 -7.89 -0.04 -2.20
CA ALA A 759 -9.06 -0.92 -2.25
C ALA A 759 -8.72 -2.41 -2.18
N SER A 760 -7.56 -2.84 -2.69
CA SER A 760 -7.17 -4.26 -2.71
C SER A 760 -6.12 -4.63 -1.66
N GLY A 761 -5.14 -3.76 -1.42
CA GLY A 761 -3.93 -4.05 -0.63
C GLY A 761 -4.19 -4.62 0.77
N PRO A 762 -5.06 -4.01 1.61
CA PRO A 762 -5.43 -4.58 2.91
C PRO A 762 -6.04 -5.98 2.85
N ILE A 763 -6.77 -6.28 1.78
CA ILE A 763 -7.43 -7.57 1.60
C ILE A 763 -6.41 -8.60 1.12
N ASP A 764 -5.57 -8.23 0.16
CA ASP A 764 -4.50 -9.07 -0.37
C ASP A 764 -3.50 -9.44 0.74
N ALA A 765 -3.08 -8.47 1.56
CA ALA A 765 -2.20 -8.68 2.70
C ALA A 765 -2.82 -9.62 3.76
N ARG A 766 -4.11 -9.47 4.04
CA ARG A 766 -4.83 -10.34 5.00
C ARG A 766 -5.05 -11.76 4.49
N LEU A 767 -5.33 -11.92 3.20
CA LEU A 767 -5.61 -13.21 2.58
C LEU A 767 -4.33 -13.94 2.13
N SER A 768 -3.17 -13.27 2.17
CA SER A 768 -1.88 -13.90 1.89
C SER A 768 -1.54 -15.00 2.89
N ALA A 769 -0.80 -16.01 2.42
CA ALA A 769 -0.42 -17.13 3.26
C ALA A 769 0.46 -16.70 4.44
N ASN A 770 0.22 -17.34 5.59
CA ASN A 770 0.88 -17.02 6.86
C ASN A 770 0.76 -15.55 7.28
N SER A 771 -0.25 -14.82 6.77
CA SER A 771 -0.45 -13.42 7.12
C SER A 771 -0.50 -13.22 8.63
N THR A 772 0.36 -12.32 9.10
CA THR A 772 0.36 -11.82 10.48
C THR A 772 -0.30 -10.45 10.58
N MET A 773 -1.02 -10.03 9.53
CA MET A 773 -1.74 -8.77 9.51
C MET A 773 -2.84 -8.77 10.57
N VAL A 774 -2.80 -7.80 11.49
CA VAL A 774 -3.77 -7.64 12.58
C VAL A 774 -4.62 -6.38 12.47
N GLY A 775 -4.33 -5.52 11.51
CA GLY A 775 -5.05 -4.26 11.33
C GLY A 775 -4.80 -3.57 10.00
N VAL A 776 -5.61 -2.53 9.77
CA VAL A 776 -5.44 -1.52 8.73
C VAL A 776 -5.13 -0.18 9.38
N GLY A 777 -4.44 0.72 8.69
CA GLY A 777 -4.03 2.00 9.27
C GLY A 777 -3.90 3.13 8.28
N MET A 778 -3.97 4.36 8.79
CA MET A 778 -3.63 5.56 8.04
C MET A 778 -2.50 6.30 8.77
N SER A 779 -1.36 6.46 8.10
CA SER A 779 -0.06 6.89 8.66
C SER A 779 0.52 8.10 7.93
N MET A 780 -0.35 8.98 7.46
CA MET A 780 0.03 10.19 6.74
C MET A 780 0.84 11.16 7.57
N GLU A 781 1.84 11.80 6.96
CA GLU A 781 2.55 12.88 7.63
C GLU A 781 1.66 14.10 7.85
N GLY A 782 0.67 14.30 6.98
CA GLY A 782 -0.25 15.43 7.05
C GLY A 782 -1.66 15.08 6.57
N ILE A 783 -2.66 15.74 7.16
CA ILE A 783 -4.08 15.54 6.85
C ILE A 783 -4.69 16.78 6.18
N GLU A 784 -6.01 16.79 5.99
CA GLU A 784 -6.76 17.92 5.41
C GLU A 784 -6.51 18.15 3.90
N GLN A 785 -6.22 17.07 3.16
CA GLN A 785 -6.16 17.02 1.69
C GLN A 785 -6.73 15.68 1.16
N ASN A 786 -6.93 15.55 -0.15
CA ASN A 786 -7.39 14.34 -0.86
C ASN A 786 -8.46 13.48 -0.11
N PRO A 787 -9.62 14.06 0.27
CA PRO A 787 -10.58 13.41 1.15
C PRO A 787 -11.15 12.08 0.61
N ILE A 788 -11.13 11.87 -0.70
CA ILE A 788 -11.56 10.62 -1.33
C ILE A 788 -10.71 9.42 -0.88
N VAL A 789 -9.40 9.63 -0.71
CA VAL A 789 -8.45 8.57 -0.35
C VAL A 789 -8.69 8.10 1.07
N TYR A 790 -8.92 9.04 2.00
CA TYR A 790 -9.19 8.74 3.40
C TYR A 790 -10.62 8.19 3.64
N ASP A 791 -11.61 8.61 2.84
CA ASP A 791 -12.97 8.03 2.85
C ASP A 791 -12.96 6.57 2.38
N LEU A 792 -12.10 6.20 1.42
CA LEU A 792 -11.93 4.81 1.00
C LEU A 792 -11.16 4.01 2.05
N MET A 793 -10.00 4.50 2.50
CA MET A 793 -9.11 3.73 3.39
C MET A 793 -9.75 3.40 4.73
N SER A 794 -10.51 4.33 5.31
CA SER A 794 -11.27 4.08 6.55
C SER A 794 -12.32 2.97 6.39
N GLU A 795 -12.97 2.89 5.22
CA GLU A 795 -13.97 1.86 4.93
C GLU A 795 -13.36 0.45 4.83
N MET A 796 -12.08 0.34 4.45
CA MET A 796 -11.36 -0.94 4.34
C MET A 796 -11.24 -1.70 5.66
N ALA A 797 -11.44 -1.02 6.80
CA ALA A 797 -11.55 -1.66 8.10
C ALA A 797 -12.78 -2.59 8.26
N PHE A 798 -13.72 -2.54 7.31
CA PHE A 798 -15.00 -3.25 7.37
C PHE A 798 -15.24 -4.18 6.17
N HIS A 799 -14.39 -4.13 5.14
CA HIS A 799 -14.55 -4.92 3.91
C HIS A 799 -13.86 -6.29 3.99
N HIS A 800 -14.63 -7.36 3.78
CA HIS A 800 -14.10 -8.74 3.73
C HIS A 800 -13.65 -9.16 2.33
N ARG A 801 -14.15 -8.48 1.30
CA ARG A 801 -13.93 -8.76 -0.12
C ARG A 801 -13.58 -7.45 -0.84
N GLN A 802 -12.96 -7.57 -2.02
CA GLN A 802 -12.54 -6.42 -2.81
C GLN A 802 -13.73 -5.50 -3.12
N VAL A 803 -13.50 -4.19 -2.97
CA VAL A 803 -14.49 -3.15 -3.27
C VAL A 803 -14.58 -2.98 -4.78
N ASP A 804 -15.80 -2.89 -5.31
CA ASP A 804 -16.01 -2.42 -6.69
C ASP A 804 -15.70 -0.92 -6.74
N LEU A 805 -14.43 -0.61 -7.00
CA LEU A 805 -13.91 0.74 -6.89
C LEU A 805 -14.52 1.67 -7.95
N GLN A 806 -14.87 1.15 -9.13
CA GLN A 806 -15.50 1.96 -10.15
C GLN A 806 -16.87 2.46 -9.66
N VAL A 807 -17.70 1.57 -9.11
CA VAL A 807 -19.00 1.94 -8.53
C VAL A 807 -18.81 2.86 -7.31
N TRP A 808 -17.82 2.59 -6.48
CA TRP A 808 -17.53 3.39 -5.29
C TRP A 808 -17.17 4.85 -5.66
N VAL A 809 -16.32 5.04 -6.68
CA VAL A 809 -15.93 6.36 -7.19
C VAL A 809 -17.10 7.07 -7.88
N GLU A 810 -17.88 6.36 -8.70
CA GLU A 810 -19.04 6.94 -9.39
C GLU A 810 -20.12 7.43 -8.40
N THR A 811 -20.24 6.79 -7.22
CA THR A 811 -21.18 7.22 -6.17
C THR A 811 -20.65 8.31 -5.24
N TYR A 812 -19.33 8.50 -5.17
CA TYR A 812 -18.67 9.50 -4.31
C TYR A 812 -19.17 10.94 -4.49
N PRO A 813 -19.21 11.53 -5.70
CA PRO A 813 -19.67 12.92 -5.87
C PRO A 813 -21.12 13.13 -5.43
N THR A 814 -21.98 12.12 -5.59
CA THR A 814 -23.38 12.22 -5.20
C THR A 814 -23.51 12.46 -3.69
N ARG A 815 -22.82 11.66 -2.88
CA ARG A 815 -22.84 11.82 -1.41
C ARG A 815 -22.05 13.04 -0.96
N ARG A 816 -20.92 13.32 -1.61
CA ARG A 816 -20.05 14.44 -1.26
C ARG A 816 -20.72 15.78 -1.53
N TYR A 817 -21.47 15.92 -2.62
CA TYR A 817 -22.10 17.19 -3.02
C TYR A 817 -23.59 17.27 -2.65
N GLY A 818 -24.21 16.15 -2.26
CA GLY A 818 -25.63 16.08 -1.89
C GLY A 818 -26.60 16.07 -3.07
N LYS A 819 -26.09 16.03 -4.31
CA LYS A 819 -26.89 16.00 -5.54
C LYS A 819 -26.25 15.03 -6.54
N SER A 820 -27.08 14.20 -7.17
CA SER A 820 -26.63 13.26 -8.20
C SER A 820 -26.55 13.95 -9.56
N MET A 821 -25.34 14.10 -10.10
CA MET A 821 -25.09 14.73 -11.39
C MET A 821 -24.18 13.84 -12.23
N VAL A 822 -24.71 13.24 -13.31
CA VAL A 822 -23.96 12.31 -14.17
C VAL A 822 -22.64 12.91 -14.66
N GLY A 823 -22.65 14.18 -15.08
CA GLY A 823 -21.43 14.83 -15.55
C GLY A 823 -20.34 15.03 -14.47
N LEU A 824 -20.71 15.09 -13.18
CA LEU A 824 -19.72 15.10 -12.10
C LEU A 824 -19.23 13.68 -11.78
N GLN A 825 -20.06 12.65 -11.97
CA GLN A 825 -19.64 11.25 -11.88
C GLN A 825 -18.62 10.93 -12.98
N ASP A 826 -18.88 11.37 -14.21
CA ASP A 826 -17.94 11.27 -15.33
C ASP A 826 -16.62 12.01 -15.04
N ALA A 827 -16.68 13.19 -14.43
CA ALA A 827 -15.48 13.93 -14.02
C ALA A 827 -14.65 13.13 -13.02
N TRP A 828 -15.27 12.59 -11.97
CA TRP A 828 -14.57 11.79 -10.96
C TRP A 828 -14.01 10.49 -11.52
N LYS A 829 -14.65 9.88 -12.53
CA LYS A 829 -14.09 8.74 -13.26
C LYS A 829 -12.79 9.11 -13.98
N ILE A 830 -12.74 10.29 -14.60
CA ILE A 830 -11.50 10.80 -15.21
C ILE A 830 -10.43 11.04 -14.14
N LEU A 831 -10.79 11.67 -13.01
CA LEU A 831 -9.86 11.93 -11.91
C LEU A 831 -9.30 10.63 -11.32
N TYR A 832 -10.15 9.60 -11.17
CA TYR A 832 -9.74 8.27 -10.76
C TYR A 832 -8.71 7.67 -11.71
N GLN A 833 -8.97 7.69 -13.02
CA GLN A 833 -8.04 7.15 -14.03
C GLN A 833 -6.75 7.96 -14.22
N THR A 834 -6.62 9.12 -13.58
CA THR A 834 -5.50 10.05 -13.73
C THR A 834 -4.82 10.35 -12.39
N LEU A 835 -5.30 11.38 -11.67
CA LEU A 835 -4.73 11.86 -10.41
C LEU A 835 -4.66 10.76 -9.35
N TYR A 836 -5.69 9.91 -9.27
CA TYR A 836 -5.82 8.90 -8.21
C TYR A 836 -5.46 7.47 -8.64
N ASN A 837 -4.71 7.33 -9.75
CA ASN A 837 -4.16 6.06 -10.23
C ASN A 837 -2.65 6.17 -10.55
N CYS A 838 -1.87 6.65 -9.59
CA CYS A 838 -0.41 6.66 -9.71
C CYS A 838 0.17 5.27 -9.45
N THR A 839 0.90 4.70 -10.43
CA THR A 839 1.42 3.32 -10.35
C THR A 839 2.94 3.22 -10.52
N ASP A 840 3.65 4.34 -10.46
CA ASP A 840 5.08 4.38 -10.78
C ASP A 840 6.01 4.09 -9.58
N GLY A 841 5.44 3.89 -8.38
CA GLY A 841 6.17 3.54 -7.16
C GLY A 841 6.97 4.68 -6.52
N LYS A 842 6.84 5.92 -7.00
CA LYS A 842 7.56 7.07 -6.45
C LYS A 842 6.89 7.64 -5.20
N ASN A 843 7.69 8.33 -4.38
CA ASN A 843 7.16 9.13 -3.29
C ASN A 843 6.59 10.42 -3.88
N ASP A 844 5.30 10.65 -3.69
CA ASP A 844 4.68 11.88 -4.17
C ASP A 844 4.93 13.01 -3.17
N LYS A 845 5.95 13.82 -3.46
CA LYS A 845 6.25 15.08 -2.79
C LYS A 845 5.98 16.19 -3.78
N ASN A 846 5.18 17.18 -3.42
CA ASN A 846 4.88 18.27 -4.34
C ASN A 846 6.16 19.07 -4.62
N ARG A 847 6.63 18.95 -5.86
CA ARG A 847 7.77 19.67 -6.43
C ARG A 847 7.38 20.57 -7.60
N ASP A 848 6.12 21.00 -7.66
CA ASP A 848 5.71 22.01 -8.64
C ASP A 848 6.57 23.26 -8.49
N VAL A 849 6.94 23.87 -9.62
CA VAL A 849 7.96 24.93 -9.66
C VAL A 849 7.57 26.14 -8.81
N ILE A 850 6.26 26.42 -8.67
CA ILE A 850 5.76 27.51 -7.83
C ILE A 850 6.23 27.34 -6.39
N VAL A 851 6.12 26.12 -5.85
CA VAL A 851 6.37 25.83 -4.43
C VAL A 851 7.77 25.29 -4.16
N ALA A 852 8.44 24.75 -5.19
CA ALA A 852 9.78 24.18 -5.10
C ALA A 852 10.69 24.73 -6.22
N PHE A 853 10.99 26.02 -6.17
CA PHE A 853 11.80 26.68 -7.19
C PHE A 853 13.23 26.10 -7.25
N PRO A 854 13.79 25.81 -8.44
CA PRO A 854 15.11 25.18 -8.57
C PRO A 854 16.25 26.00 -7.96
N ASP A 855 17.09 25.34 -7.16
CA ASP A 855 18.30 25.88 -6.54
C ASP A 855 19.58 25.44 -7.27
N VAL A 856 19.56 25.58 -8.59
CA VAL A 856 20.63 25.14 -9.51
C VAL A 856 20.85 26.18 -10.60
N GLU A 857 21.97 26.07 -11.31
CA GLU A 857 22.19 26.92 -12.49
C GLU A 857 21.17 26.60 -13.60
N PRO A 858 20.58 27.62 -14.26
CA PRO A 858 19.53 27.40 -15.27
C PRO A 858 19.94 26.51 -16.45
N PHE A 859 21.24 26.46 -16.80
CA PHE A 859 21.74 25.63 -17.89
C PHE A 859 21.76 24.13 -17.56
N VAL A 860 21.77 23.75 -16.27
CA VAL A 860 21.75 22.36 -15.81
C VAL A 860 20.35 21.75 -15.93
N ILE A 861 19.30 22.57 -15.85
CA ILE A 861 17.91 22.13 -15.96
C ILE A 861 17.66 21.51 -17.33
N GLN A 862 17.36 20.22 -17.43
CA GLN A 862 17.10 19.56 -18.71
C GLN A 862 15.73 19.98 -19.28
N THR A 863 15.67 20.21 -20.60
CA THR A 863 14.44 20.64 -21.30
C THR A 863 14.19 19.71 -22.50
N PRO A 864 13.02 19.06 -22.61
CA PRO A 864 12.73 18.07 -23.66
C PRO A 864 12.90 18.56 -25.12
N GLY A 865 12.88 19.87 -25.38
CA GLY A 865 12.91 20.46 -26.73
C GLY A 865 14.28 20.68 -27.40
N LEU A 866 15.42 20.44 -26.73
CA LEU A 866 16.75 20.85 -27.23
C LEU A 866 17.69 19.71 -27.66
N TYR A 867 17.16 18.53 -28.01
CA TYR A 867 17.94 17.48 -28.69
C TYR A 867 17.74 17.49 -30.21
N THR A 868 18.17 18.57 -30.86
CA THR A 868 18.65 18.47 -32.25
C THR A 868 19.91 19.34 -32.44
N SER A 869 21.05 18.66 -32.65
CA SER A 869 22.25 19.18 -33.30
C SER A 869 22.88 20.49 -32.76
N SER A 870 23.82 20.37 -31.81
CA SER A 870 25.17 20.88 -32.05
C SER A 870 26.20 20.27 -31.08
N SER A 871 26.91 19.24 -31.54
CA SER A 871 28.23 18.95 -31.00
C SER A 871 29.17 20.09 -31.40
N LYS A 872 29.33 21.08 -30.54
CA LYS A 872 30.50 21.95 -30.54
C LYS A 872 31.13 21.95 -29.15
N THR A 873 32.05 21.00 -29.03
CA THR A 873 33.29 21.05 -28.25
C THR A 873 33.55 22.39 -27.56
N TYR A 874 33.22 22.49 -26.27
CA TYR A 874 34.02 23.30 -25.35
C TYR A 874 35.03 22.37 -24.69
N SER A 875 36.24 22.40 -25.25
CA SER A 875 37.42 21.81 -24.66
C SER A 875 37.89 22.71 -23.53
N THR A 876 37.69 22.29 -22.28
CA THR A 876 38.51 22.74 -21.16
C THR A 876 39.22 21.53 -20.58
N LYS A 877 40.51 21.45 -20.90
CA LYS A 877 41.49 20.61 -20.21
C LYS A 877 41.41 20.90 -18.71
N LEU A 878 41.03 19.92 -17.90
CA LEU A 878 41.43 19.86 -16.50
C LEU A 878 41.73 18.40 -16.12
N SER A 879 42.82 18.28 -15.39
CA SER A 879 43.63 17.11 -15.12
C SER A 879 42.90 16.00 -14.36
N LYS A 880 43.20 14.76 -14.75
CA LYS A 880 43.02 13.55 -13.94
C LYS A 880 43.62 13.74 -12.55
N ASN A 881 42.76 13.89 -11.54
CA ASN A 881 42.97 13.42 -10.18
C ASN A 881 41.57 13.12 -9.60
N TYR A 882 41.25 11.83 -9.60
CA TYR A 882 40.18 11.27 -8.77
C TYR A 882 40.57 11.48 -7.30
N ILE A 883 39.68 12.08 -6.49
CA ILE A 883 39.35 11.74 -5.10
C ILE A 883 38.13 12.60 -4.68
N ALA A 884 37.08 11.91 -4.23
CA ALA A 884 35.85 12.38 -3.56
C ALA A 884 34.99 13.42 -4.30
N VAL A 885 33.99 12.93 -5.04
CA VAL A 885 32.80 13.71 -5.38
C VAL A 885 31.98 13.83 -4.10
N ASP A 886 31.84 15.05 -3.61
CA ASP A 886 30.84 15.45 -2.62
C ASP A 886 29.45 15.24 -3.23
N ALA A 887 28.56 14.52 -2.55
CA ALA A 887 27.21 14.17 -3.01
C ALA A 887 26.23 15.34 -2.84
N SER A 888 26.66 16.56 -3.17
CA SER A 888 25.81 17.74 -3.14
C SER A 888 24.92 17.78 -4.38
N ASN A 889 23.66 17.37 -4.23
CA ASN A 889 22.44 18.12 -4.58
C ASN A 889 22.31 18.90 -5.91
N ASP A 890 23.14 18.66 -6.93
CA ASP A 890 23.15 19.47 -8.17
C ASP A 890 22.34 18.86 -9.33
N GLU A 891 21.43 17.91 -9.07
CA GLU A 891 20.49 17.42 -10.08
C GLU A 891 19.12 18.08 -9.87
N TYR A 892 18.58 18.73 -10.91
CA TYR A 892 17.26 19.33 -10.88
C TYR A 892 16.18 18.24 -10.71
N GLU A 893 15.51 18.24 -9.56
CA GLU A 893 14.36 17.37 -9.31
C GLU A 893 13.16 17.88 -10.12
N HIS A 894 12.75 17.12 -11.14
CA HIS A 894 11.63 17.49 -12.00
C HIS A 894 10.28 17.36 -11.25
N PRO A 895 9.32 18.29 -11.44
CA PRO A 895 7.96 18.13 -10.91
C PRO A 895 7.36 16.80 -11.34
N HIS A 896 6.74 16.09 -10.41
CA HIS A 896 6.13 14.79 -10.66
C HIS A 896 4.88 14.93 -11.55
N LEU A 897 4.79 14.12 -12.60
CA LEU A 897 3.64 14.04 -13.50
C LEU A 897 3.50 12.61 -14.04
N TRP A 898 2.44 11.90 -13.64
CA TRP A 898 2.17 10.50 -14.03
C TRP A 898 0.90 10.34 -14.87
N TYR A 899 0.23 11.44 -15.22
CA TYR A 899 -1.07 11.44 -15.87
C TYR A 899 -1.15 12.43 -17.04
N ASP A 900 -2.14 12.24 -17.91
CA ASP A 900 -2.46 13.17 -19.00
C ASP A 900 -3.14 14.44 -18.46
N THR A 901 -2.47 15.59 -18.57
CA THR A 901 -3.02 16.89 -18.13
C THR A 901 -4.29 17.28 -18.90
N ASP A 902 -4.41 16.90 -20.18
CA ASP A 902 -5.60 17.23 -20.98
C ASP A 902 -6.82 16.49 -20.47
N ALA A 903 -6.66 15.26 -19.97
CA ALA A 903 -7.73 14.51 -19.33
C ALA A 903 -8.22 15.22 -18.06
N VAL A 904 -7.32 15.68 -17.20
CA VAL A 904 -7.69 16.41 -15.98
C VAL A 904 -8.35 17.77 -16.31
N ILE A 905 -7.91 18.45 -17.37
CA ILE A 905 -8.58 19.67 -17.86
C ILE A 905 -10.01 19.36 -18.33
N ARG A 906 -10.26 18.23 -18.98
CA ARG A 906 -11.65 17.80 -19.32
C ARG A 906 -12.50 17.54 -18.08
N ALA A 907 -11.93 16.98 -17.02
CA ALA A 907 -12.64 16.85 -15.74
C ALA A 907 -13.00 18.22 -15.16
N LEU A 908 -12.07 19.19 -15.21
CA LEU A 908 -12.35 20.57 -14.80
C LEU A 908 -13.46 21.22 -15.63
N GLU A 909 -13.50 20.99 -16.95
CA GLU A 909 -14.59 21.49 -17.81
C GLU A 909 -15.96 21.00 -17.35
N LEU A 910 -16.05 19.74 -16.92
CA LEU A 910 -17.29 19.16 -16.38
C LEU A 910 -17.67 19.82 -15.05
N PHE A 911 -16.71 20.01 -14.13
CA PHE A 911 -16.94 20.76 -12.88
C PHE A 911 -17.46 22.17 -13.15
N LEU A 912 -16.87 22.90 -14.10
CA LEU A 912 -17.28 24.27 -14.45
C LEU A 912 -18.66 24.33 -15.13
N ARG A 913 -18.98 23.31 -15.94
CA ARG A 913 -20.26 23.21 -16.66
C ARG A 913 -21.42 22.96 -15.70
N TYR A 914 -21.24 22.07 -14.73
CA TYR A 914 -22.29 21.70 -13.78
C TYR A 914 -22.25 22.49 -12.47
N GLY A 915 -21.26 23.37 -12.29
CA GLY A 915 -21.04 24.09 -11.04
C GLY A 915 -22.19 24.98 -10.59
N ASP A 916 -23.01 25.53 -11.49
CA ASP A 916 -24.16 26.36 -11.08
C ASP A 916 -25.19 25.56 -10.25
N GLU A 917 -25.31 24.24 -10.49
CA GLU A 917 -26.26 23.36 -9.80
C GLU A 917 -25.81 22.92 -8.41
N VAL A 918 -24.51 22.98 -8.12
CA VAL A 918 -23.88 22.40 -6.91
C VAL A 918 -22.95 23.37 -6.16
N SER A 919 -22.83 24.62 -6.61
CA SER A 919 -21.97 25.64 -5.98
C SER A 919 -22.39 26.04 -4.56
N ASP A 920 -23.63 25.73 -4.16
CA ASP A 920 -24.11 25.82 -2.79
C ASP A 920 -23.39 24.83 -1.84
N SER A 921 -22.89 23.72 -2.38
CA SER A 921 -22.12 22.73 -1.62
C SER A 921 -20.69 23.21 -1.35
N ASN A 922 -20.32 23.24 -0.07
CA ASN A 922 -18.98 23.65 0.37
C ASN A 922 -17.90 22.65 -0.06
N THR A 923 -18.20 21.34 -0.02
CA THR A 923 -17.30 20.27 -0.50
C THR A 923 -17.06 20.36 -2.01
N PHE A 924 -18.09 20.72 -2.79
CA PHE A 924 -17.91 20.99 -4.23
C PHE A 924 -17.00 22.20 -4.46
N ARG A 925 -17.20 23.30 -3.72
CA ARG A 925 -16.35 24.49 -3.84
C ARG A 925 -14.89 24.18 -3.49
N TYR A 926 -14.63 23.36 -2.46
CA TYR A 926 -13.29 22.87 -2.14
C TYR A 926 -12.68 22.09 -3.32
N ASP A 927 -13.37 21.06 -3.82
CA ASP A 927 -12.84 20.20 -4.89
C ASP A 927 -12.63 20.98 -6.21
N LEU A 928 -13.49 21.97 -6.50
CA LEU A 928 -13.33 22.85 -7.65
C LEU A 928 -12.08 23.73 -7.52
N VAL A 929 -11.83 24.31 -6.34
CA VAL A 929 -10.64 25.11 -6.08
C VAL A 929 -9.39 24.25 -6.21
N ASP A 930 -9.38 23.05 -5.63
CA ASP A 930 -8.22 22.15 -5.69
C ASP A 930 -7.93 21.68 -7.12
N LEU A 931 -8.96 21.29 -7.87
CA LEU A 931 -8.81 20.87 -9.27
C LEU A 931 -8.36 22.02 -10.19
N THR A 932 -8.88 23.23 -9.96
CA THR A 932 -8.43 24.41 -10.69
C THR A 932 -6.97 24.75 -10.35
N ARG A 933 -6.60 24.69 -9.06
CA ARG A 933 -5.21 24.87 -8.61
C ARG A 933 -4.30 23.84 -9.26
N GLN A 934 -4.67 22.55 -9.23
CA GLN A 934 -3.93 21.43 -9.79
C GLN A 934 -3.61 21.64 -11.27
N THR A 935 -4.63 21.95 -12.08
CA THR A 935 -4.45 22.17 -13.53
C THR A 935 -3.56 23.38 -13.84
N LEU A 936 -3.71 24.48 -13.10
CA LEU A 936 -2.91 25.69 -13.26
C LEU A 936 -1.47 25.52 -12.75
N ALA A 937 -1.25 24.74 -11.70
CA ALA A 937 0.09 24.42 -11.20
C ALA A 937 0.89 23.61 -12.24
N LYS A 938 0.27 22.60 -12.87
CA LYS A 938 0.93 21.86 -13.96
C LYS A 938 1.15 22.73 -15.20
N TYR A 939 0.24 23.66 -15.52
CA TYR A 939 0.47 24.67 -16.55
C TYR A 939 1.65 25.59 -16.20
N ALA A 940 1.80 26.00 -14.93
CA ALA A 940 2.93 26.80 -14.47
C ALA A 940 4.28 26.07 -14.70
N ASN A 941 4.33 24.76 -14.44
CA ASN A 941 5.51 23.93 -14.74
C ASN A 941 5.88 24.00 -16.23
N GLN A 942 4.88 23.93 -17.13
CA GLN A 942 5.12 24.05 -18.57
C GLN A 942 5.61 25.45 -18.97
N VAL A 943 5.05 26.51 -18.38
CA VAL A 943 5.51 27.89 -18.60
C VAL A 943 6.97 28.03 -18.15
N PHE A 944 7.34 27.47 -17.00
CA PHE A 944 8.71 27.52 -16.51
C PHE A 944 9.69 26.81 -17.45
N VAL A 945 9.36 25.63 -17.97
CA VAL A 945 10.18 24.95 -18.98
C VAL A 945 10.42 25.85 -20.20
N LYS A 946 9.37 26.53 -20.70
CA LYS A 946 9.49 27.50 -21.82
C LYS A 946 10.37 28.71 -21.48
N ILE A 947 10.36 29.18 -20.23
CA ILE A 947 11.28 30.23 -19.75
C ILE A 947 12.72 29.74 -19.89
N ILE A 948 13.03 28.54 -19.41
CA ILE A 948 14.38 27.96 -19.47
C ILE A 948 14.82 27.72 -20.92
N GLU A 949 13.95 27.22 -21.79
CA GLU A 949 14.23 27.05 -23.24
C GLU A 949 14.53 28.39 -23.93
N SER A 950 13.75 29.42 -23.63
CA SER A 950 13.94 30.77 -24.17
C SER A 950 15.23 31.42 -23.66
N TYR A 951 15.57 31.19 -22.39
CA TYR A 951 16.82 31.63 -21.78
C TYR A 951 18.03 30.97 -22.46
N LYS A 952 18.00 29.65 -22.66
CA LYS A 952 19.04 28.90 -23.37
C LYS A 952 19.18 29.33 -24.84
N SER A 953 18.09 29.75 -25.46
CA SER A 953 18.07 30.29 -26.84
C SER A 953 18.45 31.78 -26.91
N ASN A 954 18.79 32.42 -25.78
CA ASN A 954 19.15 33.83 -25.67
C ASN A 954 18.07 34.82 -26.17
N ASN A 955 16.77 34.50 -25.98
CA ASN A 955 15.65 35.36 -26.37
C ASN A 955 15.10 36.19 -25.20
N VAL A 956 15.72 37.35 -24.94
CA VAL A 956 15.41 38.20 -23.76
C VAL A 956 13.95 38.67 -23.72
N ASN A 957 13.37 39.05 -24.85
CA ASN A 957 11.99 39.53 -24.93
C ASN A 957 11.01 38.41 -24.56
N GLN A 958 11.24 37.20 -25.07
CA GLN A 958 10.40 36.06 -24.77
C GLN A 958 10.53 35.62 -23.32
N VAL A 959 11.75 35.59 -22.77
CA VAL A 959 11.98 35.33 -21.34
C VAL A 959 11.20 36.33 -20.48
N SER A 960 11.34 37.62 -20.74
CA SER A 960 10.68 38.67 -19.95
C SER A 960 9.14 38.52 -19.96
N ASN A 961 8.56 38.26 -21.13
CA ASN A 961 7.11 38.06 -21.26
C ASN A 961 6.62 36.80 -20.53
N LEU A 962 7.35 35.68 -20.65
CA LEU A 962 6.98 34.43 -19.99
C LEU A 962 7.17 34.51 -18.46
N CYS A 963 8.21 35.20 -17.99
CA CYS A 963 8.42 35.47 -16.57
C CYS A 963 7.25 36.28 -15.99
N GLN A 964 6.80 37.34 -16.68
CA GLN A 964 5.63 38.12 -16.24
C GLN A 964 4.36 37.26 -16.23
N HIS A 965 4.15 36.46 -17.28
CA HIS A 965 3.00 35.54 -17.36
C HIS A 965 2.97 34.53 -16.21
N PHE A 966 4.14 34.00 -15.81
CA PHE A 966 4.27 33.13 -14.65
C PHE A 966 3.90 33.84 -13.34
N ILE A 967 4.38 35.08 -13.14
CA ILE A 967 4.04 35.87 -11.95
C ILE A 967 2.54 36.21 -11.90
N ASP A 968 1.94 36.57 -13.04
CA ASP A 968 0.50 36.82 -13.13
C ASP A 968 -0.30 35.56 -12.77
N LEU A 969 0.15 34.39 -13.25
CA LEU A 969 -0.45 33.10 -12.91
C LEU A 969 -0.37 32.80 -11.41
N VAL A 970 0.77 33.08 -10.75
CA VAL A 970 0.92 32.89 -9.29
C VAL A 970 -0.04 33.80 -8.51
N ASN A 971 -0.21 35.07 -8.92
CA ASN A 971 -1.14 36.00 -8.28
C ASN A 971 -2.62 35.60 -8.49
N ASP A 972 -2.96 35.10 -9.66
CA ASP A 972 -4.29 34.60 -9.96
C ASP A 972 -4.60 33.31 -9.19
N LEU A 973 -3.61 32.42 -9.04
CA LEU A 973 -3.70 31.25 -8.17
C LEU A 973 -3.92 31.66 -6.71
N ASP A 974 -3.20 32.67 -6.19
CA ASP A 974 -3.41 33.20 -4.84
C ASP A 974 -4.86 33.70 -4.64
N THR A 975 -5.44 34.31 -5.68
CA THR A 975 -6.84 34.78 -5.70
C THR A 975 -7.83 33.62 -5.72
N LEU A 976 -7.56 32.56 -6.49
CA LEU A 976 -8.35 31.33 -6.48
C LEU A 976 -8.36 30.69 -5.10
N LEU A 977 -7.18 30.52 -4.49
CA LEU A 977 -7.05 29.91 -3.17
C LEU A 977 -7.76 30.74 -2.09
N ALA A 978 -7.81 32.07 -2.24
CA ALA A 978 -8.54 32.94 -1.32
C ALA A 978 -10.05 32.67 -1.28
N SER A 979 -10.61 31.96 -2.28
CA SER A 979 -12.06 31.74 -2.41
C SER A 979 -12.62 30.57 -1.59
N HIS A 980 -11.77 29.86 -0.83
CA HIS A 980 -12.21 28.79 0.06
C HIS A 980 -11.35 28.67 1.32
N GLU A 981 -11.98 28.39 2.47
CA GLU A 981 -11.34 28.39 3.81
C GLU A 981 -10.20 27.36 3.94
N GLY A 982 -10.30 26.25 3.22
CA GLY A 982 -9.29 25.18 3.19
C GLY A 982 -7.91 25.60 2.68
N PHE A 983 -7.81 26.75 2.00
CA PHE A 983 -6.59 27.18 1.32
C PHE A 983 -6.04 28.53 1.84
N LEU A 984 -6.30 28.88 3.09
CA LEU A 984 -5.84 30.14 3.68
C LEU A 984 -4.65 29.93 4.63
N LEU A 985 -3.64 30.82 4.53
CA LEU A 985 -2.52 30.84 5.48
C LEU A 985 -2.92 31.41 6.86
N GLY A 986 -3.84 32.37 6.89
CA GLY A 986 -4.23 33.08 8.12
C GLY A 986 -4.65 32.16 9.26
N PRO A 987 -5.56 31.18 9.06
CA PRO A 987 -5.97 30.26 10.11
C PRO A 987 -4.81 29.48 10.75
N TRP A 988 -3.79 29.10 9.99
CA TRP A 988 -2.59 28.43 10.51
C TRP A 988 -1.80 29.32 11.46
N LEU A 989 -1.53 30.56 11.06
CA LEU A 989 -0.76 31.51 11.87
C LEU A 989 -1.53 32.01 13.09
N GLU A 990 -2.83 32.27 12.95
CA GLU A 990 -3.67 32.69 14.08
C GLU A 990 -3.90 31.55 15.09
N SER A 991 -3.96 30.29 14.65
CA SER A 991 -4.00 29.14 15.56
C SER A 991 -2.72 29.04 16.39
N ALA A 992 -1.55 29.22 15.75
CA ALA A 992 -0.27 29.20 16.44
C ALA A 992 -0.20 30.29 17.53
N LYS A 993 -0.60 31.53 17.18
CA LYS A 993 -0.66 32.64 18.13
C LYS A 993 -1.70 32.44 19.23
N GLY A 994 -2.83 31.80 18.92
CA GLY A 994 -3.91 31.55 19.88
C GLY A 994 -3.48 30.70 21.08
N LEU A 995 -2.39 29.93 20.94
CA LEU A 995 -1.82 29.14 22.04
C LEU A 995 -0.80 29.91 22.90
N ALA A 996 -0.38 31.11 22.49
CA ALA A 996 0.61 31.90 23.23
C ALA A 996 0.02 32.59 24.46
N ARG A 997 0.81 32.72 25.54
CA ARG A 997 0.41 33.45 26.77
C ARG A 997 0.89 34.90 26.83
N ASP A 998 1.90 35.23 26.04
CA ASP A 998 2.53 36.54 26.01
C ASP A 998 3.09 36.84 24.61
N LYS A 999 3.62 38.05 24.44
CA LYS A 999 4.10 38.51 23.14
C LYS A 999 5.32 37.73 22.64
N GLU A 1000 6.20 37.28 23.55
CA GLU A 1000 7.41 36.55 23.17
C GLU A 1000 7.04 35.16 22.64
N GLN A 1001 6.09 34.49 23.29
CA GLN A 1001 5.52 33.22 22.83
C GLN A 1001 4.78 33.40 21.50
N GLU A 1002 3.99 34.46 21.35
CA GLU A 1002 3.33 34.78 20.08
C GLU A 1002 4.36 34.89 18.96
N MET A 1003 5.50 35.53 19.24
CA MET A 1003 6.59 35.67 18.27
C MET A 1003 7.26 34.37 17.91
N GLN A 1004 7.57 33.55 18.91
CA GLN A 1004 8.19 32.25 18.71
C GLN A 1004 7.25 31.32 17.92
N TYR A 1005 5.97 31.26 18.27
CA TYR A 1005 5.01 30.33 17.69
C TYR A 1005 4.68 30.70 16.25
N GLU A 1006 4.50 31.99 15.94
CA GLU A 1006 4.31 32.41 14.54
C GLU A 1006 5.58 32.15 13.71
N TRP A 1007 6.77 32.40 14.25
CA TRP A 1007 8.03 32.06 13.56
C TRP A 1007 8.15 30.56 13.31
N ASN A 1008 7.80 29.72 14.29
CA ASN A 1008 7.76 28.25 14.15
C ASN A 1008 6.80 27.84 13.02
N ALA A 1009 5.57 28.40 13.03
CA ALA A 1009 4.52 28.11 12.05
C ALA A 1009 4.91 28.52 10.63
N ARG A 1010 5.56 29.68 10.46
CA ARG A 1010 6.10 30.16 9.18
C ARG A 1010 7.29 29.34 8.72
N THR A 1011 8.19 29.01 9.64
CA THR A 1011 9.43 28.32 9.31
C THR A 1011 9.17 26.90 8.83
N GLN A 1012 8.30 26.16 9.51
CA GLN A 1012 7.96 24.78 9.14
C GLN A 1012 7.50 24.66 7.68
N ILE A 1013 6.64 25.55 7.21
CA ILE A 1013 6.06 25.50 5.85
C ILE A 1013 6.95 26.15 4.76
N THR A 1014 8.17 26.58 5.11
CA THR A 1014 9.11 27.28 4.19
C THR A 1014 10.54 26.73 4.30
N MET A 1015 11.49 27.44 4.92
CA MET A 1015 12.89 26.99 5.03
C MET A 1015 13.04 25.71 5.87
N TRP A 1016 12.09 25.46 6.78
CA TRP A 1016 12.03 24.31 7.68
C TRP A 1016 13.15 24.26 8.72
N PHE A 1017 14.43 24.21 8.30
CA PHE A 1017 15.60 24.03 9.16
C PHE A 1017 16.63 25.17 9.08
N ASP A 1018 17.84 24.91 9.56
CA ASP A 1018 18.95 25.85 9.54
C ASP A 1018 19.42 26.19 8.13
N ASN A 1019 20.01 27.38 8.01
CA ASN A 1019 20.57 27.88 6.76
C ASN A 1019 21.77 28.79 7.02
N THR A 1020 22.50 29.13 5.96
CA THR A 1020 23.54 30.16 5.97
C THR A 1020 23.16 31.31 5.05
N LYS A 1021 24.05 32.30 4.90
CA LYS A 1021 23.83 33.42 3.96
C LYS A 1021 23.73 32.98 2.50
N THR A 1022 24.23 31.80 2.13
CA THR A 1022 24.33 31.35 0.73
C THR A 1022 23.94 29.90 0.52
N LYS A 1023 23.60 29.16 1.58
CA LYS A 1023 23.10 27.78 1.51
C LYS A 1023 21.78 27.68 2.24
N ALA A 1024 20.76 27.21 1.55
CA ALA A 1024 19.47 26.94 2.15
C ALA A 1024 19.47 25.61 2.89
N SER A 1025 18.46 25.43 3.73
CA SER A 1025 18.14 24.14 4.35
C SER A 1025 18.01 23.03 3.29
N LEU A 1026 18.45 21.82 3.66
CA LEU A 1026 18.22 20.62 2.86
C LEU A 1026 16.74 20.20 2.87
N LEU A 1027 15.97 20.68 3.84
CA LEU A 1027 14.53 20.46 4.01
C LEU A 1027 13.68 21.64 3.55
N ARG A 1028 14.28 22.62 2.84
CA ARG A 1028 13.52 23.75 2.30
C ARG A 1028 12.34 23.24 1.47
N ASP A 1029 11.20 23.91 1.66
CA ASP A 1029 9.95 23.65 0.95
C ASP A 1029 9.45 22.20 1.07
N TYR A 1030 9.96 21.42 2.05
CA TYR A 1030 9.48 20.05 2.29
C TYR A 1030 8.00 20.05 2.66
N ALA A 1031 7.60 20.92 3.59
CA ALA A 1031 6.20 21.10 4.01
C ALA A 1031 5.52 22.26 3.29
N ASN A 1032 5.78 22.43 1.98
CA ASN A 1032 5.18 23.49 1.19
C ASN A 1032 3.64 23.39 1.18
N LYS A 1033 2.98 24.52 0.85
CA LYS A 1033 1.51 24.66 0.89
C LYS A 1033 1.05 25.52 -0.28
N TYR A 1034 -0.07 25.15 -0.89
CA TYR A 1034 -0.81 26.04 -1.78
C TYR A 1034 -1.84 26.82 -0.98
N TRP A 1035 -1.38 27.82 -0.23
CA TRP A 1035 -2.24 28.72 0.55
C TRP A 1035 -2.19 30.15 0.03
N SER A 1036 -3.36 30.80 -0.01
CA SER A 1036 -3.48 32.22 -0.25
C SER A 1036 -2.74 33.01 0.82
N GLY A 1037 -2.06 34.07 0.39
CA GLY A 1037 -1.08 34.80 1.17
C GLY A 1037 0.33 34.24 1.03
N LEU A 1038 0.50 32.91 1.10
CA LEU A 1038 1.81 32.27 0.94
C LEU A 1038 2.29 32.33 -0.51
N LEU A 1039 1.41 32.11 -1.48
CA LEU A 1039 1.76 32.25 -2.90
C LEU A 1039 2.20 33.67 -3.22
N ARG A 1040 1.35 34.66 -2.91
CA ARG A 1040 1.64 36.06 -3.26
C ARG A 1040 2.80 36.67 -2.47
N ASP A 1041 2.95 36.36 -1.19
CA ASP A 1041 3.91 37.06 -0.33
C ASP A 1041 5.22 36.29 -0.09
N TYR A 1042 5.31 35.02 -0.48
CA TYR A 1042 6.52 34.20 -0.35
C TYR A 1042 6.98 33.58 -1.68
N TYR A 1043 6.18 32.70 -2.30
CA TYR A 1043 6.61 31.97 -3.50
C TYR A 1043 6.75 32.88 -4.73
N GLY A 1044 5.82 33.80 -4.95
CA GLY A 1044 5.85 34.78 -6.05
C GLY A 1044 7.10 35.67 -6.00
N PRO A 1045 7.42 36.31 -4.86
CA PRO A 1045 8.66 37.07 -4.69
C PRO A 1045 9.92 36.23 -4.89
N ARG A 1046 9.96 34.96 -4.46
CA ARG A 1046 11.09 34.05 -4.74
C ARG A 1046 11.27 33.80 -6.23
N ALA A 1047 10.19 33.51 -6.96
CA ALA A 1047 10.23 33.34 -8.40
C ALA A 1047 10.69 34.63 -9.11
N ALA A 1048 10.20 35.79 -8.69
CA ALA A 1048 10.59 37.09 -9.23
C ALA A 1048 12.10 37.36 -9.05
N ILE A 1049 12.68 36.99 -7.90
CA ILE A 1049 14.13 37.08 -7.68
C ILE A 1049 14.88 36.20 -8.67
N TYR A 1050 14.47 34.94 -8.89
CA TYR A 1050 15.12 34.10 -9.89
C TYR A 1050 15.04 34.69 -11.31
N PHE A 1051 13.85 35.16 -11.72
CA PHE A 1051 13.65 35.77 -13.03
C PHE A 1051 14.48 37.06 -13.22
N LYS A 1052 14.62 37.87 -12.18
CA LYS A 1052 15.52 39.03 -12.17
C LYS A 1052 16.96 38.61 -12.51
N TYR A 1053 17.50 37.57 -11.86
CA TYR A 1053 18.86 37.11 -12.13
C TYR A 1053 19.02 36.44 -13.50
N LEU A 1054 17.99 35.75 -14.00
CA LEU A 1054 17.98 35.26 -15.40
C LEU A 1054 18.13 36.42 -16.39
N ILE A 1055 17.28 37.44 -16.28
CA ILE A 1055 17.27 38.58 -17.22
C ILE A 1055 18.59 39.36 -17.12
N LEU A 1056 19.07 39.65 -15.90
CA LEU A 1056 20.34 40.34 -15.69
C LEU A 1056 21.52 39.61 -16.31
N SER A 1057 21.55 38.27 -16.20
CA SER A 1057 22.58 37.43 -16.84
C SER A 1057 22.58 37.61 -18.36
N MET A 1058 21.40 37.63 -18.99
CA MET A 1058 21.29 37.84 -20.45
C MET A 1058 21.65 39.27 -20.88
N GLU A 1059 21.19 40.29 -20.15
CA GLU A 1059 21.45 41.70 -20.46
C GLU A 1059 22.94 42.04 -20.34
N LYS A 1060 23.61 41.54 -19.30
CA LYS A 1060 25.05 41.75 -19.07
C LYS A 1060 25.92 40.80 -19.88
N LYS A 1061 25.36 39.72 -20.42
CA LYS A 1061 26.09 38.60 -21.04
C LYS A 1061 27.09 37.95 -20.09
N GLU A 1062 26.70 37.83 -18.83
CA GLU A 1062 27.47 37.18 -17.76
C GLU A 1062 26.76 35.89 -17.34
N PRO A 1063 27.46 34.90 -16.76
CA PRO A 1063 26.81 33.72 -16.19
C PRO A 1063 25.76 34.09 -15.12
N PHE A 1064 24.78 33.19 -14.90
CA PHE A 1064 23.80 33.35 -13.83
C PHE A 1064 24.52 33.42 -12.48
N ALA A 1065 24.35 34.53 -11.75
CA ALA A 1065 25.06 34.77 -10.50
C ALA A 1065 24.42 33.98 -9.33
N LEU A 1066 24.61 32.65 -9.35
CA LEU A 1066 23.97 31.69 -8.44
C LEU A 1066 24.14 32.04 -6.96
N GLU A 1067 25.34 32.42 -6.52
CA GLU A 1067 25.60 32.73 -5.11
C GLU A 1067 24.89 34.03 -4.65
N GLU A 1068 24.87 35.05 -5.51
CA GLU A 1068 24.17 36.31 -5.19
C GLU A 1068 22.66 36.13 -5.21
N TRP A 1069 22.14 35.34 -6.16
CA TRP A 1069 20.75 34.92 -6.17
C TRP A 1069 20.39 34.17 -4.88
N ARG A 1070 21.21 33.18 -4.47
CA ARG A 1070 21.06 32.45 -3.20
C ARG A 1070 21.00 33.38 -2.01
N ARG A 1071 21.91 34.36 -1.95
CA ARG A 1071 21.94 35.37 -0.88
C ARG A 1071 20.64 36.16 -0.80
N GLU A 1072 20.10 36.59 -1.93
CA GLU A 1072 18.89 37.42 -1.98
C GLU A 1072 17.64 36.62 -1.59
N TRP A 1073 17.43 35.43 -2.14
CA TRP A 1073 16.21 34.67 -1.85
C TRP A 1073 16.22 34.05 -0.44
N ILE A 1074 17.38 33.61 0.08
CA ILE A 1074 17.48 33.14 1.47
C ILE A 1074 17.19 34.30 2.44
N SER A 1075 17.70 35.50 2.14
CA SER A 1075 17.37 36.69 2.94
C SER A 1075 15.89 37.03 2.89
N LEU A 1076 15.23 36.89 1.72
CA LEU A 1076 13.77 37.05 1.60
C LEU A 1076 13.05 36.06 2.52
N THR A 1077 13.42 34.78 2.49
CA THR A 1077 12.79 33.76 3.34
C THR A 1077 12.95 34.07 4.83
N ASN A 1078 14.18 34.36 5.28
CA ASN A 1078 14.45 34.66 6.69
C ASN A 1078 13.67 35.90 7.17
N ASN A 1079 13.54 36.92 6.31
CA ASN A 1079 12.76 38.10 6.60
C ASN A 1079 11.26 37.78 6.68
N TRP A 1080 10.72 37.00 5.73
CA TRP A 1080 9.31 36.60 5.72
C TRP A 1080 8.94 35.75 6.95
N GLN A 1081 9.83 34.87 7.39
CA GLN A 1081 9.65 34.06 8.60
C GLN A 1081 9.62 34.89 9.88
N SER A 1082 10.36 36.01 9.89
CA SER A 1082 10.44 36.93 11.04
C SER A 1082 9.42 38.06 10.97
N ASP A 1083 8.62 38.14 9.90
CA ASP A 1083 7.59 39.16 9.70
C ASP A 1083 6.32 38.86 10.52
N TRP A 1084 5.47 39.88 10.64
CA TRP A 1084 4.26 39.97 11.45
C TRP A 1084 3.03 40.32 10.62
N LYS A 1085 3.12 40.15 9.30
CA LYS A 1085 2.00 40.42 8.40
C LYS A 1085 0.83 39.51 8.75
N VAL A 1086 -0.31 40.12 9.06
CA VAL A 1086 -1.58 39.42 9.30
C VAL A 1086 -2.20 39.01 7.97
N PHE A 1087 -2.73 37.79 7.91
CA PHE A 1087 -3.38 37.23 6.73
C PHE A 1087 -4.87 36.97 6.99
N PRO A 1088 -5.72 37.02 5.95
CA PRO A 1088 -7.14 36.73 6.10
C PRO A 1088 -7.41 35.33 6.67
N THR A 1089 -8.36 35.24 7.59
CA THR A 1089 -8.86 33.99 8.19
C THR A 1089 -10.24 33.57 7.65
N THR A 1090 -10.74 34.30 6.67
CA THR A 1090 -12.03 34.06 6.03
C THR A 1090 -11.88 34.17 4.52
N ALA A 1091 -12.54 33.28 3.80
CA ALA A 1091 -12.52 33.23 2.35
C ALA A 1091 -13.21 34.44 1.72
N THR A 1092 -12.73 34.83 0.55
CA THR A 1092 -13.29 35.94 -0.25
C THR A 1092 -13.31 35.59 -1.72
N GLY A 1093 -14.34 36.05 -2.43
CA GLY A 1093 -14.52 35.76 -3.85
C GLY A 1093 -15.40 34.53 -4.09
N ASP A 1094 -15.80 34.35 -5.35
CA ASP A 1094 -16.67 33.26 -5.77
C ASP A 1094 -15.84 32.21 -6.52
N ALA A 1095 -15.68 31.04 -5.91
CA ALA A 1095 -14.84 29.95 -6.43
C ALA A 1095 -15.19 29.58 -7.87
N LEU A 1096 -16.49 29.48 -8.19
CA LEU A 1096 -16.94 29.08 -9.53
C LEU A 1096 -16.60 30.12 -10.60
N ASN A 1097 -16.89 31.39 -10.36
CA ASN A 1097 -16.61 32.47 -11.30
C ASN A 1097 -15.11 32.72 -11.46
N ILE A 1098 -14.33 32.60 -10.39
CA ILE A 1098 -12.87 32.68 -10.46
C ILE A 1098 -12.33 31.52 -11.29
N SER A 1099 -12.70 30.28 -10.99
CA SER A 1099 -12.25 29.12 -11.78
C SER A 1099 -12.64 29.20 -13.25
N ARG A 1100 -13.85 29.67 -13.59
CA ARG A 1100 -14.27 29.91 -14.98
C ARG A 1100 -13.40 30.95 -15.67
N THR A 1101 -13.04 32.02 -14.96
CA THR A 1101 -12.19 33.09 -15.49
C THR A 1101 -10.78 32.59 -15.76
N LEU A 1102 -10.20 31.84 -14.81
CA LEU A 1102 -8.84 31.30 -14.95
C LEU A 1102 -8.75 30.19 -15.99
N TYR A 1103 -9.75 29.30 -16.06
CA TYR A 1103 -9.83 28.29 -17.12
C TYR A 1103 -9.84 28.95 -18.50
N LYS A 1104 -10.65 30.00 -18.71
CA LYS A 1104 -10.64 30.75 -19.98
C LYS A 1104 -9.28 31.39 -20.26
N LYS A 1105 -8.71 32.08 -19.25
CA LYS A 1105 -7.46 32.82 -19.36
C LYS A 1105 -6.25 31.95 -19.71
N TYR A 1106 -6.15 30.75 -19.13
CA TYR A 1106 -4.92 29.95 -19.18
C TYR A 1106 -5.04 28.60 -19.90
N LEU A 1107 -6.24 28.00 -19.94
CA LEU A 1107 -6.41 26.59 -20.37
C LEU A 1107 -7.28 26.46 -21.64
N HIS A 1108 -8.27 27.33 -21.85
CA HIS A 1108 -9.15 27.28 -23.02
C HIS A 1108 -8.56 28.00 -24.25
N ASP A 1109 -8.09 29.23 -24.05
CA ASP A 1109 -7.55 30.10 -25.10
C ASP A 1109 -6.01 30.05 -25.17
N ALA A 1110 -5.40 28.95 -24.69
CA ALA A 1110 -3.95 28.78 -24.53
C ALA A 1110 -3.12 28.85 -25.85
N ASP A 1111 -3.78 29.03 -27.00
CA ASP A 1111 -3.19 29.32 -28.31
C ASP A 1111 -2.55 30.72 -28.43
N LEU A 1112 -2.55 31.54 -27.37
CA LEU A 1112 -1.96 32.89 -27.40
C LEU A 1112 -0.44 32.98 -27.14
N ILE A 1113 0.26 31.87 -26.92
CA ILE A 1113 1.74 31.86 -26.91
C ILE A 1113 2.26 31.29 -28.24
N GLN A 1114 2.17 32.09 -29.31
CA GLN A 1114 2.88 31.81 -30.57
C GLN A 1114 4.15 32.66 -30.70
N PRO A 1115 5.32 32.02 -30.86
CA PRO A 1115 6.33 32.43 -31.82
C PRO A 1115 6.16 31.58 -33.08
N GLU A 1116 6.24 32.20 -34.26
CA GLU A 1116 6.01 31.56 -35.56
C GLU A 1116 6.66 30.16 -35.70
N GLY A 1117 5.82 29.14 -35.90
CA GLY A 1117 6.21 27.88 -36.56
C GLY A 1117 5.93 26.55 -35.84
N ILE A 1118 4.73 25.98 -36.09
CA ILE A 1118 4.39 24.52 -36.18
C ILE A 1118 4.43 23.73 -34.82
N ILE A 1119 3.39 23.07 -34.25
CA ILE A 1119 2.28 22.19 -34.72
C ILE A 1119 1.03 22.37 -33.83
N ARG A 1120 -0.17 22.19 -34.42
CA ARG A 1120 -1.52 22.15 -33.81
C ARG A 1120 -1.69 21.07 -32.72
N LEU A 1121 -2.29 21.42 -31.59
CA LEU A 1121 -3.08 20.51 -30.75
C LEU A 1121 -4.56 20.89 -30.85
N ARG A 1122 -5.26 20.31 -31.85
CA ARG A 1122 -6.71 20.00 -31.88
C ARG A 1122 -7.12 19.64 -33.31
N ASN A 1123 -7.29 18.34 -33.58
CA ASN A 1123 -8.21 17.87 -34.61
C ASN A 1123 -9.45 17.31 -33.90
N LEU A 1124 -10.34 18.21 -33.49
CA LEU A 1124 -11.74 17.85 -33.22
C LEU A 1124 -12.51 17.96 -34.53
N LYS A 1125 -12.66 16.83 -35.23
CA LYS A 1125 -13.75 16.64 -36.18
C LYS A 1125 -14.31 15.23 -36.04
N ASN A 1126 -15.62 15.23 -35.79
CA ASN A 1126 -16.60 14.15 -36.00
C ASN A 1126 -16.77 13.12 -34.88
N THR A 1127 -17.77 13.39 -34.04
CA THR A 1127 -18.85 12.42 -33.76
C THR A 1127 -20.10 13.22 -33.35
N PRO A 1128 -21.30 12.85 -33.83
CA PRO A 1128 -22.51 13.65 -33.66
C PRO A 1128 -23.11 13.50 -32.25
N TRP A 1129 -23.50 14.65 -31.70
CA TRP A 1129 -24.42 14.97 -30.60
C TRP A 1129 -25.15 13.84 -29.89
#